data_AF-A0A2V1ITJ4-F1
#
_entry.id   AF-A0A2V1ITJ4-F1
#
_cell.length_a   1.000
_cell.length_b   1.000
_cell.length_c   1.000
_cell.angle_alpha   90.00
_cell.angle_beta   90.00
_cell.angle_gamma   90.00
#
_symmetry.space_group_name_H-M   'P 1'
#
loop_
_entity.id
_entity.type
_entity.pdbx_description
1 polymer ?
#
loop_
_entity_poly.entity_id
_entity_poly.type
_entity_poly.pdbx_seq_one_letter_code
_entity_poly.pdbx_strand_id
1 'polypeptide(L)'
;MKTLEQIKHALESIELNSIEHWLSTLLEAFDIPGITIRKILDKIGERRNVVPISLYRRAVFLYSTEDDDLSVFTQYLDTYPIVFILKDSTFSFSTGSFQEVGVPYSDVSDYVTEFQSLQNRGRIEKDLFSTLDFAPIVAELNSRLGLLDNNPIDAFNYIIDLITVAFVDQILEQNVILKYEKWMRSCEPNNLNGYVSQIIFEGEYNQFLNLTYQDIKHNAHTKELVIKLLKYDVKGIDSEVLGSIVYKIFASSEESTLYGNQTAKTYINRLFEALFVIKFRDSLENLNYDDALKILEASYFDPTNSPGSFIVNAFLKLVELSNEYAQVSHRNAIKIDYANFVSVVDNDIAFRLTKLNFFIVCIQYQFSYFRISKEIVYNIFNGLRIYKDNQLRCSWESYCPNNGNVYIIGSPTFRGNRKLSVSQKNDMKYACGFSKITDADYSSAWLIKGANYISGTKSSIALVLTNSVCQGTQVATIWKPIYQKGCQISFAYNSFKWMNPENKTVAVSVVMIGLQGMRSDAVKLLFNKSTCFRCRSIGPYLIQNSEVIVEAQSSPISPRPKMIKGNMPYAAEQVLFDIDTKTAQVQLDPGIEPYIRKVYGSKEFMDNAPRYCLWIADEQYDVAITHPFIKAKMDEISSARRALKDCPKKLLDQPHKFRENNDTNRGSQSLIVPSVSSENRQYHPMGFVYNDSIVTNLSFAIYDCEIWILALLVSRMHNVWSKLVCGQLESRNRYSNELAYNTFPFPRLSVEIKETLKEYTLNLIKIREEFCEVPIGRLYSDMPPKLKNFHAQIDEYVDSLYSNDPLFSDYDRRALLISMYESSINV
;
A
#
# COMPACT_ATOMS: atom_id res chain seq x y z
N MET A 1 7.26 -19.99 -37.62
CA MET A 1 6.49 -20.99 -36.85
C MET A 1 5.85 -21.89 -37.86
N LYS A 2 5.92 -23.20 -37.67
CA LYS A 2 5.22 -24.16 -38.53
C LYS A 2 3.71 -23.89 -38.57
N THR A 3 3.06 -24.11 -39.71
CA THR A 3 1.59 -24.06 -39.82
C THR A 3 0.96 -25.26 -39.12
N LEU A 4 -0.33 -25.19 -38.77
CA LEU A 4 -1.02 -26.32 -38.13
C LEU A 4 -1.00 -27.59 -38.99
N GLU A 5 -1.09 -27.46 -40.32
CA GLU A 5 -0.95 -28.58 -41.25
C GLU A 5 0.46 -29.20 -41.21
N GLN A 6 1.50 -28.39 -41.11
CA GLN A 6 2.88 -28.88 -40.97
C GLN A 6 3.13 -29.58 -39.64
N ILE A 7 2.48 -29.10 -38.57
CA ILE A 7 2.54 -29.72 -37.24
C ILE A 7 1.76 -31.04 -37.25
N LYS A 8 0.56 -31.06 -37.82
CA LYS A 8 -0.25 -32.26 -37.96
C LYS A 8 0.51 -33.35 -38.71
N HIS A 9 1.05 -33.04 -39.88
CA HIS A 9 1.87 -33.98 -40.65
C HIS A 9 3.13 -34.45 -39.90
N ALA A 10 3.73 -33.61 -39.05
CA ALA A 10 4.86 -34.02 -38.22
C ALA A 10 4.49 -35.00 -37.09
N LEU A 11 3.19 -35.08 -36.74
CA LEU A 11 2.67 -35.91 -35.65
C LEU A 11 1.80 -37.09 -36.15
N GLU A 12 1.47 -37.17 -37.44
CA GLU A 12 0.62 -38.24 -38.01
C GLU A 12 1.21 -39.66 -37.88
N SER A 13 2.52 -39.79 -37.72
CA SER A 13 3.23 -41.07 -37.61
C SER A 13 3.90 -41.29 -36.24
N ILE A 14 3.51 -40.51 -35.22
CA ILE A 14 4.09 -40.63 -33.89
C ILE A 14 3.53 -41.87 -33.17
N GLU A 15 4.43 -42.77 -32.76
CA GLU A 15 4.10 -43.91 -31.91
C GLU A 15 4.73 -43.74 -30.52
N LEU A 16 4.08 -44.31 -29.49
CA LEU A 16 4.61 -44.28 -28.12
C LEU A 16 5.75 -45.28 -27.97
N ASN A 17 6.98 -44.83 -28.24
CA ASN A 17 8.20 -45.57 -27.88
C ASN A 17 8.54 -45.41 -26.39
N SER A 18 8.41 -44.18 -25.88
CA SER A 18 8.45 -43.82 -24.46
C SER A 18 7.75 -42.46 -24.28
N ILE A 19 7.32 -42.13 -23.07
CA ILE A 19 6.68 -40.82 -22.79
C ILE A 19 7.66 -39.68 -23.10
N GLU A 20 8.94 -39.87 -22.79
CA GLU A 20 9.99 -38.88 -23.06
C GLU A 20 10.20 -38.69 -24.57
N HIS A 21 10.21 -39.78 -25.33
CA HIS A 21 10.32 -39.71 -26.79
C HIS A 21 9.11 -39.02 -27.41
N TRP A 22 7.90 -39.42 -26.99
CA TRP A 22 6.67 -38.81 -27.48
C TRP A 22 6.61 -37.32 -27.17
N LEU A 23 6.94 -36.93 -25.94
CA LEU A 23 6.93 -35.54 -25.54
C LEU A 23 8.00 -34.71 -26.26
N SER A 24 9.19 -35.27 -26.52
CA SER A 24 10.21 -34.62 -27.34
C SER A 24 9.68 -34.31 -28.73
N THR A 25 9.09 -35.31 -29.40
CA THR A 25 8.56 -35.19 -30.75
C THR A 25 7.39 -34.20 -30.82
N LEU A 26 6.49 -34.21 -29.83
CA LEU A 26 5.43 -33.22 -29.69
C LEU A 26 6.03 -31.80 -29.62
N LEU A 27 6.94 -31.56 -28.68
CA LEU A 27 7.50 -30.22 -28.47
C LEU A 27 8.36 -29.75 -29.67
N GLU A 28 9.06 -30.65 -30.35
CA GLU A 28 9.79 -30.35 -31.59
C GLU A 28 8.87 -29.99 -32.76
N ALA A 29 7.69 -30.63 -32.85
CA ALA A 29 6.68 -30.28 -33.84
C ALA A 29 6.21 -28.83 -33.64
N PHE A 30 6.15 -28.35 -32.39
CA PHE A 30 5.78 -26.97 -32.04
C PHE A 30 6.95 -25.96 -32.02
N ASP A 31 8.10 -26.29 -32.63
CA ASP A 31 9.31 -25.45 -32.71
C ASP A 31 9.89 -25.04 -31.33
N ILE A 32 9.74 -25.88 -30.30
CA ILE A 32 10.33 -25.63 -28.98
C ILE A 32 11.85 -25.89 -29.02
N PRO A 33 12.71 -25.00 -28.48
CA PRO A 33 14.16 -25.19 -28.54
C PRO A 33 14.63 -26.45 -27.80
N GLY A 34 15.52 -27.23 -28.42
CA GLY A 34 16.01 -28.51 -27.87
C GLY A 34 16.62 -28.44 -26.46
N ILE A 35 17.22 -27.29 -26.06
CA ILE A 35 17.70 -27.07 -24.68
C ILE A 35 16.53 -27.04 -23.68
N THR A 36 15.39 -26.46 -24.06
CA THR A 36 14.18 -26.42 -23.23
C THR A 36 13.58 -27.81 -23.12
N ILE A 37 13.51 -28.53 -24.24
CA ILE A 37 13.02 -29.91 -24.29
C ILE A 37 13.85 -30.79 -23.36
N ARG A 38 15.19 -30.74 -23.44
CA ARG A 38 16.08 -31.49 -22.55
C ARG A 38 15.79 -31.22 -21.06
N LYS A 39 15.64 -29.95 -20.66
CA LYS A 39 15.31 -29.59 -19.27
C LYS A 39 13.95 -30.13 -18.79
N ILE A 40 12.99 -30.30 -19.69
CA ILE A 40 11.67 -30.88 -19.39
C ILE A 40 11.81 -32.40 -19.24
N LEU A 41 12.49 -33.06 -20.18
CA LEU A 41 12.69 -34.51 -20.17
C LEU A 41 13.52 -34.98 -18.97
N ASP A 42 14.57 -34.24 -18.59
CA ASP A 42 15.39 -34.54 -17.41
C ASP A 42 14.54 -34.61 -16.13
N LYS A 43 13.49 -33.77 -16.04
CA LYS A 43 12.58 -33.74 -14.89
C LYS A 43 11.53 -34.85 -14.91
N ILE A 44 11.13 -35.33 -16.08
CA ILE A 44 10.22 -36.48 -16.23
C ILE A 44 10.93 -37.77 -15.83
N GLY A 45 12.19 -37.91 -16.23
CA GLY A 45 13.00 -39.10 -15.94
C GLY A 45 13.37 -39.26 -14.45
N GLU A 46 13.58 -38.15 -13.73
CA GLU A 46 14.03 -38.19 -12.33
C GLU A 46 12.89 -38.30 -11.29
N ARG A 47 11.64 -37.97 -11.64
CA ARG A 47 10.52 -37.89 -10.69
C ARG A 47 9.21 -38.39 -11.29
N ARG A 48 9.06 -39.72 -11.36
CA ARG A 48 7.73 -40.34 -11.50
C ARG A 48 6.99 -40.14 -10.19
N ASN A 49 5.97 -39.29 -10.22
CA ASN A 49 5.05 -38.88 -9.16
C ASN A 49 5.40 -37.54 -8.46
N VAL A 50 4.42 -36.63 -8.54
CA VAL A 50 4.16 -35.48 -7.65
C VAL A 50 4.71 -34.08 -8.04
N VAL A 51 5.52 -33.90 -9.09
CA VAL A 51 6.00 -32.54 -9.46
C VAL A 51 5.49 -32.08 -10.84
N PRO A 52 4.70 -31.00 -10.93
CA PRO A 52 4.30 -30.40 -12.20
C PRO A 52 5.53 -29.90 -12.97
N ILE A 53 5.63 -30.30 -14.24
CA ILE A 53 6.71 -29.86 -15.12
C ILE A 53 6.13 -28.83 -16.09
N SER A 54 6.35 -27.57 -15.76
CA SER A 54 5.89 -26.46 -16.58
C SER A 54 6.78 -26.25 -17.81
N LEU A 55 6.20 -26.28 -19.00
CA LEU A 55 6.74 -25.60 -20.17
C LEU A 55 6.26 -24.15 -20.10
N TYR A 56 6.99 -23.33 -19.35
CA TYR A 56 6.64 -21.93 -19.15
C TYR A 56 5.18 -21.82 -18.61
N ARG A 57 4.51 -20.68 -18.78
CA ARG A 57 3.04 -20.51 -18.65
C ARG A 57 2.25 -20.96 -19.89
N ARG A 58 2.74 -21.93 -20.67
CA ARG A 58 2.04 -22.41 -21.88
C ARG A 58 1.34 -23.74 -21.64
N ALA A 59 2.07 -24.66 -21.03
CA ALA A 59 1.55 -25.95 -20.67
C ALA A 59 2.23 -26.45 -19.40
N VAL A 60 1.51 -27.27 -18.64
CA VAL A 60 2.09 -28.07 -17.57
C VAL A 60 1.92 -29.56 -17.91
N PHE A 61 2.97 -30.34 -17.68
CA PHE A 61 2.97 -31.78 -17.86
C PHE A 61 3.05 -32.45 -16.49
N LEU A 62 2.12 -33.35 -16.23
CA LEU A 62 2.00 -34.11 -14.99
C LEU A 62 2.03 -35.58 -15.35
N TYR A 63 2.79 -36.38 -14.62
CA TYR A 63 2.69 -37.84 -14.70
C TYR A 63 1.83 -38.32 -13.53
N SER A 64 0.74 -39.02 -13.84
CA SER A 64 -0.21 -39.54 -12.86
C SER A 64 -0.49 -41.01 -13.12
N THR A 65 -0.53 -41.81 -12.06
CA THR A 65 -1.03 -43.19 -12.08
C THR A 65 -2.47 -43.28 -11.52
N GLU A 66 -3.08 -42.16 -11.18
CA GLU A 66 -4.44 -42.06 -10.64
C GLU A 66 -5.46 -41.74 -11.74
N ASP A 67 -6.72 -42.13 -11.53
CA ASP A 67 -7.80 -41.96 -12.51
C ASP A 67 -8.58 -40.62 -12.36
N ASP A 68 -8.26 -39.78 -11.36
CA ASP A 68 -8.96 -38.51 -11.12
C ASP A 68 -8.32 -37.31 -11.84
N ASP A 69 -8.39 -37.31 -13.17
CA ASP A 69 -7.82 -36.26 -14.02
C ASP A 69 -8.54 -34.90 -13.84
N LEU A 70 -9.80 -34.90 -13.38
CA LEU A 70 -10.66 -33.71 -13.25
C LEU A 70 -10.23 -32.76 -12.12
N SER A 71 -9.86 -33.31 -10.96
CA SER A 71 -9.36 -32.50 -9.85
C SER A 71 -8.02 -31.84 -10.18
N VAL A 72 -7.17 -32.55 -10.92
CA VAL A 72 -5.89 -32.05 -11.43
C VAL A 72 -6.11 -30.91 -12.42
N PHE A 73 -7.03 -31.05 -13.38
CA PHE A 73 -7.35 -29.94 -14.29
C PHE A 73 -7.81 -28.69 -13.53
N THR A 74 -8.73 -28.83 -12.58
CA THR A 74 -9.25 -27.71 -11.78
C THR A 74 -8.14 -26.96 -11.03
N GLN A 75 -7.13 -27.68 -10.53
CA GLN A 75 -6.02 -27.08 -9.80
C GLN A 75 -5.08 -26.23 -10.67
N TYR A 76 -4.85 -26.63 -11.92
CA TYR A 76 -3.79 -26.06 -12.76
C TYR A 76 -4.29 -25.18 -13.90
N LEU A 77 -5.55 -25.29 -14.31
CA LEU A 77 -6.14 -24.47 -15.39
C LEU A 77 -6.21 -22.97 -15.05
N ASP A 78 -6.28 -22.60 -13.77
CA ASP A 78 -6.18 -21.20 -13.32
C ASP A 78 -4.81 -20.57 -13.64
N THR A 79 -3.79 -21.41 -13.84
CA THR A 79 -2.38 -20.98 -13.99
C THR A 79 -1.82 -21.26 -15.37
N TYR A 80 -2.26 -22.34 -16.04
CA TYR A 80 -1.72 -22.80 -17.31
C TYR A 80 -2.81 -22.89 -18.39
N PRO A 81 -2.56 -22.34 -19.60
CA PRO A 81 -3.47 -22.44 -20.73
C PRO A 81 -3.69 -23.88 -21.24
N ILE A 82 -2.74 -24.79 -20.98
CA ILE A 82 -2.90 -26.22 -21.26
C ILE A 82 -2.39 -27.02 -20.07
N VAL A 83 -3.14 -28.02 -19.66
CA VAL A 83 -2.72 -29.01 -18.67
C VAL A 83 -2.68 -30.36 -19.35
N PHE A 84 -1.54 -31.04 -19.35
CA PHE A 84 -1.35 -32.41 -19.82
C PHE A 84 -1.15 -33.34 -18.64
N ILE A 85 -1.86 -34.47 -18.65
CA ILE A 85 -1.70 -35.58 -17.71
C ILE A 85 -1.25 -36.80 -18.52
N LEU A 86 -0.04 -37.25 -18.28
CA LEU A 86 0.64 -38.34 -18.98
C LEU A 86 0.50 -39.61 -18.14
N LYS A 87 0.03 -40.70 -18.74
CA LYS A 87 -0.10 -42.03 -18.14
C LYS A 87 0.70 -43.05 -18.96
N ASP A 88 0.78 -44.29 -18.49
CA ASP A 88 1.63 -45.32 -19.13
C ASP A 88 1.23 -45.66 -20.57
N SER A 89 -0.05 -45.54 -20.93
CA SER A 89 -0.56 -45.91 -22.26
C SER A 89 -1.41 -44.84 -22.94
N THR A 90 -1.81 -43.80 -22.22
CA THR A 90 -2.66 -42.71 -22.72
C THR A 90 -2.25 -41.37 -22.12
N PHE A 91 -2.77 -40.28 -22.67
CA PHE A 91 -2.69 -38.96 -22.05
C PHE A 91 -4.05 -38.28 -22.02
N SER A 92 -4.20 -37.35 -21.10
CA SER A 92 -5.38 -36.48 -21.00
C SER A 92 -4.91 -35.03 -21.10
N PHE A 93 -5.76 -34.14 -21.61
CA PHE A 93 -5.45 -32.73 -21.64
C PHE A 93 -6.68 -31.83 -21.49
N SER A 94 -6.45 -30.60 -21.03
CA SER A 94 -7.47 -29.55 -21.00
C SER A 94 -6.88 -28.19 -21.34
N THR A 95 -7.63 -27.39 -22.10
CA THR A 95 -7.29 -26.01 -22.50
C THR A 95 -8.20 -24.96 -21.84
N GLY A 96 -9.05 -25.38 -20.89
CA GLY A 96 -10.09 -24.57 -20.28
C GLY A 96 -11.39 -24.53 -21.09
N SER A 97 -11.31 -24.36 -22.41
CA SER A 97 -12.47 -24.41 -23.33
C SER A 97 -12.73 -25.79 -23.94
N PHE A 98 -11.72 -26.66 -23.96
CA PHE A 98 -11.80 -28.00 -24.53
C PHE A 98 -11.03 -28.99 -23.63
N GLN A 99 -11.57 -30.21 -23.45
CA GLN A 99 -10.99 -31.23 -22.58
C GLN A 99 -11.21 -32.62 -23.16
N GLU A 100 -10.17 -33.45 -23.10
CA GLU A 100 -10.22 -34.86 -23.47
C GLU A 100 -9.44 -35.71 -22.46
N VAL A 101 -9.94 -36.91 -22.20
CA VAL A 101 -9.42 -37.82 -21.17
C VAL A 101 -9.14 -39.19 -21.80
N GLY A 102 -7.94 -39.73 -21.55
CA GLY A 102 -7.58 -41.09 -21.99
C GLY A 102 -7.31 -41.22 -23.49
N VAL A 103 -6.78 -40.18 -24.12
CA VAL A 103 -6.42 -40.14 -25.54
C VAL A 103 -5.21 -41.06 -25.80
N PRO A 104 -5.27 -41.96 -26.80
CA PRO A 104 -4.10 -42.70 -27.25
C PRO A 104 -3.01 -41.76 -27.77
N TYR A 105 -1.76 -42.04 -27.43
CA TYR A 105 -0.63 -41.19 -27.82
C TYR A 105 -0.45 -41.04 -29.36
N SER A 106 -0.92 -42.02 -30.14
CA SER A 106 -0.95 -41.99 -31.61
C SER A 106 -1.90 -40.93 -32.17
N ASP A 107 -2.91 -40.55 -31.41
CA ASP A 107 -4.04 -39.75 -31.91
C ASP A 107 -3.82 -38.25 -31.66
N VAL A 108 -2.64 -37.87 -31.14
CA VAL A 108 -2.29 -36.48 -30.83
C VAL A 108 -2.40 -35.53 -32.03
N SER A 109 -2.22 -36.06 -33.25
CA SER A 109 -2.32 -35.28 -34.48
C SER A 109 -3.73 -34.72 -34.75
N ASP A 110 -4.77 -35.33 -34.18
CA ASP A 110 -6.16 -34.86 -34.32
C ASP A 110 -6.48 -33.66 -33.43
N TYR A 111 -5.67 -33.40 -32.40
CA TYR A 111 -5.88 -32.34 -31.42
C TYR A 111 -4.95 -31.14 -31.58
N VAL A 112 -4.21 -31.06 -32.70
CA VAL A 112 -3.22 -30.00 -32.96
C VAL A 112 -3.83 -28.59 -32.89
N THR A 113 -5.10 -28.42 -33.22
CA THR A 113 -5.82 -27.13 -33.13
C THR A 113 -5.91 -26.62 -31.69
N GLU A 114 -6.03 -27.50 -30.72
CA GLU A 114 -6.18 -27.17 -29.30
C GLU A 114 -4.84 -26.81 -28.65
N PHE A 115 -3.73 -27.24 -29.25
CA PHE A 115 -2.38 -27.02 -28.73
C PHE A 115 -1.71 -25.74 -29.25
N GLN A 116 -2.47 -24.84 -29.89
CA GLN A 116 -1.96 -23.56 -30.40
C GLN A 116 -1.23 -22.72 -29.34
N SER A 117 -1.58 -22.81 -28.06
CA SER A 117 -0.87 -22.04 -27.03
C SER A 117 0.56 -22.54 -26.75
N LEU A 118 0.93 -23.75 -27.20
CA LEU A 118 2.34 -24.19 -27.23
C LEU A 118 3.18 -23.32 -28.18
N GLN A 119 2.55 -22.87 -29.28
CA GLN A 119 3.11 -21.96 -30.27
C GLN A 119 3.19 -20.51 -29.76
N ASN A 120 2.35 -20.12 -28.79
CA ASN A 120 2.39 -18.77 -28.20
C ASN A 120 3.75 -18.54 -27.57
N ARG A 121 4.64 -17.85 -28.29
CA ARG A 121 5.91 -17.41 -27.75
C ARG A 121 5.62 -16.39 -26.66
N GLY A 122 5.44 -16.86 -25.44
CA GLY A 122 5.33 -16.05 -24.23
C GLY A 122 6.51 -15.09 -24.14
N ARG A 123 6.33 -13.91 -24.72
CA ARG A 123 7.24 -12.77 -24.55
C ARG A 123 7.41 -12.51 -23.05
N ILE A 124 6.32 -12.54 -22.29
CA ILE A 124 6.26 -12.22 -20.87
C ILE A 124 7.24 -13.03 -19.98
N GLU A 125 7.47 -14.34 -20.22
CA GLU A 125 8.34 -15.13 -19.32
C GLU A 125 9.82 -15.11 -19.69
N LYS A 126 10.18 -15.16 -20.98
CA LYS A 126 11.59 -14.93 -21.36
C LYS A 126 12.02 -13.54 -20.88
N ASP A 127 11.09 -12.59 -20.94
CA ASP A 127 11.39 -11.20 -20.61
C ASP A 127 11.57 -10.98 -19.10
N LEU A 128 10.75 -11.62 -18.28
CA LEU A 128 10.87 -11.60 -16.83
C LEU A 128 12.18 -12.24 -16.34
N PHE A 129 12.52 -13.45 -16.81
CA PHE A 129 13.76 -14.12 -16.43
C PHE A 129 15.00 -13.37 -16.92
N SER A 130 14.97 -12.87 -18.16
CA SER A 130 16.05 -12.01 -18.68
C SER A 130 16.21 -10.75 -17.83
N THR A 131 15.12 -10.15 -17.34
CA THR A 131 15.25 -8.96 -16.47
C THR A 131 15.78 -9.29 -15.08
N LEU A 132 15.37 -10.43 -14.52
CA LEU A 132 15.88 -10.89 -13.22
C LEU A 132 17.37 -11.25 -13.27
N ASP A 133 17.86 -11.81 -14.39
CA ASP A 133 19.29 -12.09 -14.59
C ASP A 133 20.12 -10.81 -14.87
N PHE A 134 19.46 -9.73 -15.32
CA PHE A 134 20.07 -8.41 -15.49
C PHE A 134 20.28 -7.67 -14.16
N ALA A 135 19.38 -7.88 -13.19
CA ALA A 135 19.37 -7.20 -11.90
C ALA A 135 20.70 -7.29 -11.13
N PRO A 136 21.32 -8.48 -10.98
CA PRO A 136 22.59 -8.62 -10.25
C PRO A 136 23.73 -7.86 -10.92
N ILE A 137 23.74 -7.78 -12.26
CA ILE A 137 24.79 -7.06 -13.00
C ILE A 137 24.73 -5.57 -12.65
N VAL A 138 23.53 -4.98 -12.69
CA VAL A 138 23.33 -3.56 -12.37
C VAL A 138 23.62 -3.27 -10.89
N ALA A 139 23.14 -4.12 -9.99
CA ALA A 139 23.35 -3.97 -8.55
C ALA A 139 24.84 -4.06 -8.17
N GLU A 140 25.55 -5.07 -8.69
CA GLU A 140 26.98 -5.24 -8.43
C GLU A 140 27.79 -4.09 -9.05
N LEU A 141 27.46 -3.66 -10.28
CA LEU A 141 28.13 -2.54 -10.91
C LEU A 141 27.99 -1.26 -10.09
N ASN A 142 26.78 -0.92 -9.64
CA ASN A 142 26.56 0.26 -8.81
C ASN A 142 27.36 0.20 -7.50
N SER A 143 27.27 -0.93 -6.79
CA SER A 143 28.01 -1.14 -5.53
C SER A 143 29.52 -0.94 -5.71
N ARG A 144 30.08 -1.55 -6.77
CA ARG A 144 31.52 -1.47 -7.08
C ARG A 144 31.96 -0.09 -7.52
N LEU A 145 31.15 0.63 -8.29
CA LEU A 145 31.44 2.01 -8.66
C LEU A 145 31.47 2.92 -7.43
N GLY A 146 30.58 2.70 -6.46
CA GLY A 146 30.59 3.40 -5.18
C GLY A 146 31.87 3.17 -4.37
N LEU A 147 32.43 1.95 -4.39
CA LEU A 147 33.70 1.62 -3.72
C LEU A 147 34.93 2.30 -4.35
N LEU A 148 34.81 2.86 -5.56
CA LEU A 148 35.87 3.57 -6.26
C LEU A 148 35.80 5.11 -6.08
N ASP A 149 35.03 5.58 -5.09
CA ASP A 149 34.79 6.99 -4.81
C ASP A 149 34.20 7.76 -6.01
N ASN A 150 33.38 7.10 -6.83
CA ASN A 150 32.57 7.78 -7.83
C ASN A 150 31.40 8.51 -7.17
N ASN A 151 30.98 9.64 -7.72
CA ASN A 151 29.76 10.31 -7.28
C ASN A 151 28.54 9.38 -7.54
N PRO A 152 27.65 9.14 -6.56
CA PRO A 152 26.52 8.23 -6.73
C PRO A 152 25.55 8.63 -7.86
N ILE A 153 25.34 9.93 -8.08
CA ILE A 153 24.47 10.46 -9.14
C ILE A 153 25.12 10.23 -10.51
N ASP A 154 26.45 10.44 -10.60
CA ASP A 154 27.20 10.18 -11.83
C ASP A 154 27.19 8.69 -12.17
N ALA A 155 27.41 7.81 -11.19
CA ALA A 155 27.33 6.36 -11.37
C ALA A 155 25.93 5.92 -11.84
N PHE A 156 24.87 6.47 -11.26
CA PHE A 156 23.50 6.24 -11.71
C PHE A 156 23.31 6.67 -13.18
N ASN A 157 23.67 7.92 -13.52
CA ASN A 157 23.49 8.45 -14.87
C ASN A 157 24.29 7.66 -15.91
N TYR A 158 25.51 7.24 -15.56
CA TYR A 158 26.35 6.38 -16.39
C TYR A 158 25.69 5.02 -16.66
N ILE A 159 25.20 4.34 -15.61
CA ILE A 159 24.52 3.04 -15.75
C ILE A 159 23.27 3.16 -16.63
N ILE A 160 22.43 4.17 -16.41
CA ILE A 160 21.23 4.39 -17.23
C ILE A 160 21.58 4.65 -18.71
N ASP A 161 22.64 5.42 -18.96
CA ASP A 161 23.10 5.67 -20.32
C ASP A 161 23.62 4.38 -20.98
N LEU A 162 24.36 3.54 -20.26
CA LEU A 162 24.79 2.24 -20.78
C LEU A 162 23.61 1.33 -21.13
N ILE A 163 22.57 1.29 -20.29
CA ILE A 163 21.35 0.51 -20.57
C ILE A 163 20.67 1.04 -21.83
N THR A 164 20.58 2.36 -21.97
CA THR A 164 19.97 3.02 -23.13
C THR A 164 20.76 2.73 -24.42
N VAL A 165 22.10 2.82 -24.36
CA VAL A 165 22.99 2.47 -25.47
C VAL A 165 22.82 1.01 -25.89
N ALA A 166 22.84 0.08 -24.92
CA ALA A 166 22.64 -1.35 -25.18
C ALA A 166 21.30 -1.61 -25.87
N PHE A 167 20.24 -0.94 -25.41
CA PHE A 167 18.90 -1.09 -25.98
C PHE A 167 18.81 -0.57 -27.41
N VAL A 168 19.32 0.64 -27.67
CA VAL A 168 19.25 1.26 -28.99
C VAL A 168 20.12 0.51 -30.02
N ASP A 169 21.35 0.11 -29.67
CA ASP A 169 22.24 -0.66 -30.56
C ASP A 169 21.56 -1.97 -31.01
N GLN A 170 20.93 -2.67 -30.07
CA GLN A 170 20.28 -3.95 -30.32
C GLN A 170 18.99 -3.79 -31.14
N ILE A 171 18.13 -2.84 -30.80
CA ILE A 171 16.87 -2.61 -31.51
C ILE A 171 17.11 -2.16 -32.96
N LEU A 172 18.17 -1.38 -33.20
CA LEU A 172 18.57 -0.94 -34.55
C LEU A 172 19.48 -1.92 -35.28
N GLU A 173 19.89 -3.01 -34.62
CA GLU A 173 20.76 -4.06 -35.16
C GLU A 173 22.09 -3.51 -35.74
N GLN A 174 22.63 -2.44 -35.15
CA GLN A 174 23.85 -1.78 -35.65
C GLN A 174 25.13 -2.54 -35.31
N ASN A 175 25.13 -3.30 -34.22
CA ASN A 175 26.26 -4.10 -33.72
C ASN A 175 27.53 -3.26 -33.42
N VAL A 176 27.38 -1.97 -33.08
CA VAL A 176 28.51 -1.07 -32.77
C VAL A 176 29.21 -1.57 -31.50
N ILE A 177 28.45 -1.99 -30.49
CA ILE A 177 29.01 -2.50 -29.23
C ILE A 177 29.92 -3.72 -29.48
N LEU A 178 29.50 -4.62 -30.38
CA LEU A 178 30.27 -5.82 -30.73
C LEU A 178 31.59 -5.48 -31.43
N LYS A 179 31.60 -4.44 -32.27
CA LYS A 179 32.82 -3.94 -32.94
C LYS A 179 33.91 -3.58 -31.92
N TYR A 180 33.52 -2.97 -30.79
CA TYR A 180 34.45 -2.50 -29.77
C TYR A 180 34.79 -3.52 -28.67
N GLU A 181 34.15 -4.69 -28.66
CA GLU A 181 34.30 -5.68 -27.57
C GLU A 181 35.76 -6.05 -27.30
N LYS A 182 36.51 -6.39 -28.36
CA LYS A 182 37.90 -6.86 -28.21
C LYS A 182 38.78 -5.80 -27.57
N TRP A 183 38.63 -4.54 -27.98
CA TRP A 183 39.40 -3.42 -27.44
C TRP A 183 39.01 -3.07 -26.01
N MET A 184 37.72 -3.10 -25.68
CA MET A 184 37.25 -2.90 -24.29
C MET A 184 37.77 -3.98 -23.34
N ARG A 185 37.89 -5.24 -23.79
CA ARG A 185 38.46 -6.31 -22.97
C ARG A 185 39.95 -6.11 -22.71
N SER A 186 40.71 -5.70 -23.72
CA SER A 186 42.17 -5.55 -23.65
C SER A 186 42.65 -4.22 -23.08
N CYS A 187 41.79 -3.21 -22.94
CA CYS A 187 42.22 -1.90 -22.46
C CYS A 187 42.45 -1.85 -20.94
N GLU A 188 43.31 -0.93 -20.51
CA GLU A 188 43.42 -0.54 -19.10
C GLU A 188 42.10 0.07 -18.61
N PRO A 189 41.67 -0.16 -17.35
CA PRO A 189 40.39 0.33 -16.83
C PRO A 189 40.18 1.84 -17.01
N ASN A 190 41.24 2.64 -16.87
CA ASN A 190 41.17 4.10 -17.05
C ASN A 190 40.83 4.53 -18.48
N ASN A 191 41.00 3.65 -19.47
CA ASN A 191 40.70 3.94 -20.88
C ASN A 191 39.27 3.51 -21.27
N LEU A 192 38.52 2.86 -20.37
CA LEU A 192 37.18 2.33 -20.69
C LEU A 192 36.21 3.45 -21.11
N ASN A 193 36.22 4.59 -20.42
CA ASN A 193 35.34 5.72 -20.74
C ASN A 193 35.55 6.19 -22.19
N GLY A 194 36.80 6.25 -22.66
CA GLY A 194 37.10 6.63 -24.05
C GLY A 194 36.47 5.68 -25.08
N TYR A 195 36.47 4.38 -24.82
CA TYR A 195 35.79 3.41 -25.70
C TYR A 195 34.27 3.52 -25.64
N VAL A 196 33.69 3.75 -24.45
CA VAL A 196 32.25 4.00 -24.31
C VAL A 196 31.84 5.28 -25.07
N SER A 197 32.62 6.36 -24.96
CA SER A 197 32.40 7.58 -25.75
C SER A 197 32.49 7.32 -27.25
N GLN A 198 33.42 6.48 -27.69
CA GLN A 198 33.55 6.13 -29.10
C GLN A 198 32.36 5.30 -29.61
N ILE A 199 31.84 4.36 -28.81
CA ILE A 199 30.61 3.61 -29.11
C ILE A 199 29.43 4.58 -29.25
N ILE A 200 29.28 5.50 -28.30
CA ILE A 200 28.21 6.51 -28.32
C ILE A 200 28.30 7.37 -29.59
N PHE A 201 29.49 7.83 -29.94
CA PHE A 201 29.71 8.66 -31.12
C PHE A 201 29.45 7.90 -32.42
N GLU A 202 30.01 6.71 -32.60
CA GLU A 202 29.86 5.92 -33.83
C GLU A 202 28.42 5.44 -34.04
N GLY A 203 27.71 5.06 -32.98
CA GLY A 203 26.29 4.70 -33.05
C GLY A 203 25.35 5.90 -33.12
N GLU A 204 25.89 7.12 -32.98
CA GLU A 204 25.16 8.37 -32.79
C GLU A 204 24.13 8.28 -31.65
N TYR A 205 24.47 7.60 -30.56
CA TYR A 205 23.56 7.39 -29.43
C TYR A 205 23.39 8.62 -28.56
N ASN A 206 24.27 9.61 -28.67
CA ASN A 206 24.24 10.88 -27.94
C ASN A 206 22.88 11.60 -27.98
N GLN A 207 22.07 11.37 -29.02
CA GLN A 207 20.70 11.91 -29.12
C GLN A 207 19.68 11.28 -28.14
N PHE A 208 20.03 10.16 -27.51
CA PHE A 208 19.20 9.41 -26.56
C PHE A 208 19.70 9.50 -25.11
N LEU A 209 20.80 10.22 -24.87
CA LEU A 209 21.52 10.20 -23.60
C LEU A 209 21.50 11.57 -22.92
N ASN A 210 21.76 11.56 -21.62
CA ASN A 210 21.95 12.76 -20.85
C ASN A 210 23.34 12.74 -20.21
N LEU A 211 24.34 13.09 -21.04
CA LEU A 211 25.79 13.04 -20.76
C LEU A 211 26.21 14.11 -19.75
N THR A 212 25.73 13.97 -18.51
CA THR A 212 25.82 14.99 -17.46
C THR A 212 26.75 14.61 -16.30
N TYR A 213 27.58 13.58 -16.48
CA TYR A 213 28.48 13.06 -15.44
C TYR A 213 29.96 13.24 -15.79
N GLN A 214 30.81 13.30 -14.76
CA GLN A 214 32.26 13.28 -14.91
C GLN A 214 32.79 11.88 -15.25
N ASP A 215 34.05 11.79 -15.66
CA ASP A 215 34.70 10.51 -15.94
C ASP A 215 34.59 9.53 -14.76
N ILE A 216 33.93 8.40 -15.02
CA ILE A 216 33.77 7.32 -14.04
C ILE A 216 35.09 6.58 -13.87
N LYS A 217 35.52 6.40 -12.62
CA LYS A 217 36.66 5.57 -12.25
C LYS A 217 36.28 4.10 -12.33
N HIS A 218 37.13 3.31 -12.99
CA HIS A 218 36.94 1.87 -13.17
C HIS A 218 38.10 1.06 -12.62
N ASN A 219 37.81 -0.19 -12.23
CA ASN A 219 38.80 -1.23 -12.01
C ASN A 219 38.56 -2.40 -12.98
N ALA A 220 39.36 -3.46 -12.88
CA ALA A 220 39.23 -4.62 -13.76
C ALA A 220 37.83 -5.27 -13.70
N HIS A 221 37.19 -5.25 -12.53
CA HIS A 221 35.88 -5.87 -12.32
C HIS A 221 34.72 -5.01 -12.83
N THR A 222 34.72 -3.69 -12.56
CA THR A 222 33.70 -2.78 -13.10
C THR A 222 33.77 -2.74 -14.63
N LYS A 223 34.97 -2.82 -15.20
CA LYS A 223 35.18 -2.97 -16.66
C LYS A 223 34.47 -4.20 -17.21
N GLU A 224 34.61 -5.35 -16.55
CA GLU A 224 33.94 -6.59 -16.98
C GLU A 224 32.40 -6.46 -16.88
N LEU A 225 31.90 -5.85 -15.81
CA LEU A 225 30.47 -5.62 -15.61
C LEU A 225 29.87 -4.64 -16.64
N VAL A 226 30.58 -3.58 -17.00
CA VAL A 226 30.18 -2.66 -18.08
C VAL A 226 30.06 -3.40 -19.42
N ILE A 227 31.04 -4.24 -19.75
CA ILE A 227 31.01 -5.06 -20.98
C ILE A 227 29.83 -6.05 -20.92
N LYS A 228 29.61 -6.70 -19.77
CA LYS A 228 28.46 -7.61 -19.58
C LYS A 228 27.13 -6.89 -19.76
N LEU A 229 26.98 -5.69 -19.19
CA LEU A 229 25.77 -4.88 -19.30
C LEU A 229 25.51 -4.48 -20.76
N LEU A 230 26.51 -3.94 -21.45
CA LEU A 230 26.39 -3.52 -22.86
C LEU A 230 26.02 -4.68 -23.80
N LYS A 231 26.48 -5.89 -23.49
CA LYS A 231 26.20 -7.10 -24.28
C LYS A 231 24.94 -7.85 -23.87
N TYR A 232 24.30 -7.44 -22.78
CA TYR A 232 23.14 -8.15 -22.26
C TYR A 232 21.97 -8.07 -23.24
N ASP A 233 21.24 -9.16 -23.50
CA ASP A 233 20.06 -9.12 -24.38
C ASP A 233 18.93 -8.34 -23.71
N VAL A 234 18.83 -7.05 -24.05
CA VAL A 234 17.86 -6.12 -23.47
C VAL A 234 16.58 -6.02 -24.30
N LYS A 235 16.49 -6.69 -25.46
CA LYS A 235 15.29 -6.65 -26.34
C LYS A 235 14.05 -7.18 -25.62
N GLY A 236 14.25 -8.14 -24.72
CA GLY A 236 13.22 -8.74 -23.89
C GLY A 236 13.27 -8.27 -22.44
N ILE A 237 13.65 -7.03 -22.12
CA ILE A 237 13.53 -6.59 -20.72
C ILE A 237 12.09 -6.16 -20.43
N ASP A 238 11.54 -6.67 -19.32
CA ASP A 238 10.33 -6.14 -18.71
C ASP A 238 10.68 -4.80 -18.05
N SER A 239 10.23 -3.71 -18.68
CA SER A 239 10.49 -2.34 -18.25
C SER A 239 10.00 -2.03 -16.82
N GLU A 240 8.96 -2.69 -16.35
CA GLU A 240 8.42 -2.48 -15.00
C GLU A 240 9.37 -3.09 -13.97
N VAL A 241 9.87 -4.28 -14.25
CA VAL A 241 10.82 -4.99 -13.39
C VAL A 241 12.17 -4.27 -13.40
N LEU A 242 12.65 -3.82 -14.57
CA LEU A 242 13.85 -2.99 -14.69
C LEU A 242 13.70 -1.70 -13.87
N GLY A 243 12.60 -0.97 -14.05
CA GLY A 243 12.32 0.24 -13.32
C GLY A 243 12.34 0.03 -11.81
N SER A 244 11.67 -1.03 -11.35
CA SER A 244 11.57 -1.37 -9.93
C SER A 244 12.93 -1.75 -9.33
N ILE A 245 13.71 -2.59 -10.02
CA ILE A 245 15.05 -3.01 -9.59
C ILE A 245 15.98 -1.82 -9.49
N VAL A 246 16.08 -1.04 -10.57
CA VAL A 246 17.01 0.09 -10.62
C VAL A 246 16.58 1.14 -9.60
N TYR A 247 15.29 1.47 -9.51
CA TYR A 247 14.80 2.39 -8.50
C TYR A 247 15.16 1.91 -7.08
N LYS A 248 15.03 0.62 -6.77
CA LYS A 248 15.39 0.06 -5.46
C LYS A 248 16.88 0.17 -5.12
N ILE A 249 17.74 0.12 -6.14
CA ILE A 249 19.20 0.26 -5.97
C ILE A 249 19.60 1.71 -5.67
N PHE A 250 18.91 2.69 -6.26
CA PHE A 250 19.35 4.09 -6.26
C PHE A 250 18.48 5.03 -5.39
N ALA A 251 17.22 4.68 -5.11
CA ALA A 251 16.32 5.51 -4.32
C ALA A 251 16.53 5.32 -2.80
N SER A 252 16.03 6.28 -2.03
CA SER A 252 16.06 6.22 -0.57
C SER A 252 15.30 5.00 -0.03
N SER A 253 15.70 4.47 1.14
CA SER A 253 15.09 3.26 1.72
C SER A 253 13.59 3.39 2.02
N GLU A 254 13.07 4.61 2.22
CA GLU A 254 11.63 4.85 2.42
C GLU A 254 10.85 4.75 1.08
N GLU A 255 11.39 5.30 -0.01
CA GLU A 255 10.73 5.33 -1.34
C GLU A 255 10.86 4.00 -2.10
N SER A 256 11.96 3.26 -1.90
CA SER A 256 12.19 1.96 -2.54
C SER A 256 11.17 0.88 -2.14
N THR A 257 10.53 1.00 -0.97
CA THR A 257 9.51 0.04 -0.53
C THR A 257 8.17 0.16 -1.27
N LEU A 258 7.86 1.35 -1.80
CA LEU A 258 6.61 1.65 -2.51
C LEU A 258 6.68 1.24 -3.98
N TYR A 259 7.77 1.60 -4.66
CA TYR A 259 7.91 1.42 -6.11
C TYR A 259 8.89 0.31 -6.53
N GLY A 260 9.66 -0.25 -5.60
CA GLY A 260 10.75 -1.19 -5.90
C GLY A 260 10.35 -2.66 -6.00
N ASN A 261 9.04 -3.00 -6.06
CA ASN A 261 8.55 -4.37 -5.90
C ASN A 261 7.50 -4.76 -6.95
N GLN A 262 7.59 -5.99 -7.48
CA GLN A 262 6.64 -6.56 -8.47
C GLN A 262 5.17 -6.59 -8.00
N THR A 263 4.90 -6.55 -6.69
CA THR A 263 3.53 -6.46 -6.14
C THR A 263 2.83 -5.16 -6.56
N ALA A 264 3.58 -4.14 -7.00
CA ALA A 264 3.03 -2.91 -7.57
C ALA A 264 2.11 -3.20 -8.76
N LYS A 265 2.47 -4.12 -9.68
CA LYS A 265 1.66 -4.42 -10.88
C LYS A 265 0.23 -4.85 -10.54
N THR A 266 0.10 -5.79 -9.61
CA THR A 266 -1.21 -6.31 -9.18
C THR A 266 -2.07 -5.20 -8.58
N TYR A 267 -1.47 -4.31 -7.79
CA TYR A 267 -2.18 -3.19 -7.18
C TYR A 267 -2.51 -2.09 -8.20
N ILE A 268 -1.61 -1.78 -9.13
CA ILE A 268 -1.85 -0.85 -10.24
C ILE A 268 -3.00 -1.34 -11.10
N ASN A 269 -3.02 -2.63 -11.46
CA ASN A 269 -4.11 -3.22 -12.22
C ASN A 269 -5.44 -3.11 -11.47
N ARG A 270 -5.49 -3.37 -10.15
CA ARG A 270 -6.72 -3.14 -9.37
C ARG A 270 -7.23 -1.69 -9.47
N LEU A 271 -6.32 -0.72 -9.43
CA LEU A 271 -6.67 0.69 -9.61
C LEU A 271 -7.29 0.95 -10.99
N PHE A 272 -6.70 0.39 -12.05
CA PHE A 272 -7.18 0.55 -13.43
C PHE A 272 -8.50 -0.17 -13.68
N GLU A 273 -8.66 -1.38 -13.10
CA GLU A 273 -9.87 -2.17 -13.17
C GLU A 273 -11.08 -1.32 -12.75
N ALA A 274 -10.98 -0.68 -11.58
CA ALA A 274 -12.04 0.18 -11.06
C ALA A 274 -12.14 1.55 -11.74
N LEU A 275 -11.04 2.11 -12.23
CA LEU A 275 -11.02 3.46 -12.83
C LEU A 275 -11.68 3.50 -14.22
N PHE A 276 -11.25 2.60 -15.12
CA PHE A 276 -11.65 2.64 -16.52
C PHE A 276 -11.92 1.27 -17.17
N VAL A 277 -11.35 0.15 -16.71
CA VAL A 277 -11.54 -1.15 -17.40
C VAL A 277 -12.97 -1.66 -17.28
N ILE A 278 -13.56 -1.65 -16.06
CA ILE A 278 -14.96 -2.07 -15.87
C ILE A 278 -15.88 -1.19 -16.72
N LYS A 279 -15.68 0.13 -16.68
CA LYS A 279 -16.48 1.07 -17.50
C LYS A 279 -16.33 0.82 -19.00
N PHE A 280 -15.12 0.49 -19.45
CA PHE A 280 -14.83 0.16 -20.84
C PHE A 280 -15.56 -1.12 -21.26
N ARG A 281 -15.46 -2.19 -20.47
CA ARG A 281 -16.14 -3.46 -20.75
C ARG A 281 -17.65 -3.33 -20.71
N ASP A 282 -18.19 -2.63 -19.70
CA ASP A 282 -19.61 -2.30 -19.62
C ASP A 282 -20.06 -1.52 -20.87
N SER A 283 -19.21 -0.64 -21.41
CA SER A 283 -19.52 0.10 -22.65
C SER A 283 -19.56 -0.82 -23.87
N LEU A 284 -18.65 -1.80 -23.97
CA LEU A 284 -18.67 -2.80 -25.04
C LEU A 284 -19.90 -3.70 -24.96
N GLU A 285 -20.22 -4.23 -23.77
CA GLU A 285 -21.38 -5.09 -23.54
C GLU A 285 -22.70 -4.37 -23.89
N ASN A 286 -22.79 -3.07 -23.59
CA ASN A 286 -23.95 -2.24 -23.91
C ASN A 286 -23.90 -1.66 -25.34
N LEU A 287 -22.96 -2.10 -26.19
CA LEU A 287 -22.79 -1.64 -27.58
C LEU A 287 -22.51 -0.13 -27.73
N ASN A 288 -22.05 0.53 -26.66
CA ASN A 288 -21.69 1.95 -26.61
C ASN A 288 -20.21 2.14 -27.00
N TYR A 289 -19.87 1.78 -28.23
CA TYR A 289 -18.47 1.79 -28.71
C TYR A 289 -17.81 3.16 -28.66
N ASP A 290 -18.56 4.26 -28.78
CA ASP A 290 -18.01 5.62 -28.72
C ASP A 290 -17.51 5.98 -27.31
N ASP A 291 -18.13 5.43 -26.25
CA ASP A 291 -17.66 5.65 -24.88
C ASP A 291 -16.43 4.79 -24.56
N ALA A 292 -16.38 3.56 -25.09
CA ALA A 292 -15.18 2.73 -25.06
C ALA A 292 -14.00 3.41 -25.79
N LEU A 293 -14.27 4.03 -26.94
CA LEU A 293 -13.29 4.78 -27.73
C LEU A 293 -12.72 5.97 -26.96
N LYS A 294 -13.56 6.76 -26.29
CA LYS A 294 -13.11 7.90 -25.46
C LYS A 294 -12.12 7.48 -24.38
N ILE A 295 -12.23 6.28 -23.83
CA ILE A 295 -11.27 5.76 -22.84
C ILE A 295 -9.92 5.48 -23.50
N LEU A 296 -9.90 4.87 -24.69
CA LEU A 296 -8.67 4.60 -25.44
C LEU A 296 -7.98 5.89 -25.92
N GLU A 297 -8.74 6.94 -26.20
CA GLU A 297 -8.25 8.24 -26.67
C GLU A 297 -7.95 9.26 -25.54
N ALA A 298 -8.23 8.89 -24.28
CA ALA A 298 -8.02 9.78 -23.14
C ALA A 298 -6.54 10.09 -22.89
N SER A 299 -6.27 11.19 -22.19
CA SER A 299 -4.94 11.48 -21.65
C SER A 299 -4.74 10.80 -20.29
N TYR A 300 -3.60 10.16 -20.09
CA TYR A 300 -3.22 9.47 -18.85
C TYR A 300 -2.07 10.23 -18.20
N PHE A 301 -2.34 10.81 -17.03
CA PHE A 301 -1.41 11.73 -16.37
C PHE A 301 -0.94 11.18 -15.03
N ASP A 302 0.37 10.99 -14.87
CA ASP A 302 1.00 10.62 -13.61
C ASP A 302 1.83 11.77 -13.01
N PRO A 303 1.26 12.58 -12.10
CA PRO A 303 1.98 13.62 -11.36
C PRO A 303 2.64 13.07 -10.08
N THR A 304 3.18 11.85 -10.09
CA THR A 304 3.84 11.24 -8.92
C THR A 304 5.24 10.73 -9.25
N ASN A 305 6.08 10.51 -8.24
CA ASN A 305 7.47 10.04 -8.40
C ASN A 305 7.59 8.54 -8.71
N SER A 306 6.54 7.92 -9.27
CA SER A 306 6.64 6.54 -9.73
C SER A 306 7.69 6.46 -10.86
N PRO A 307 8.55 5.43 -10.90
CA PRO A 307 9.58 5.28 -11.94
C PRO A 307 8.97 4.80 -13.27
N GLY A 308 7.83 5.37 -13.66
CA GLY A 308 7.07 5.04 -14.86
C GLY A 308 6.10 3.88 -14.70
N SER A 309 6.00 3.28 -13.50
CA SER A 309 5.17 2.09 -13.27
C SER A 309 3.71 2.28 -13.66
N PHE A 310 3.10 3.44 -13.34
CA PHE A 310 1.70 3.70 -13.69
C PHE A 310 1.51 3.96 -15.19
N ILE A 311 2.34 4.82 -15.79
CA ILE A 311 2.23 5.15 -17.22
C ILE A 311 2.51 3.94 -18.12
N VAL A 312 3.54 3.15 -17.80
CA VAL A 312 3.86 1.91 -18.52
C VAL A 312 2.69 0.93 -18.46
N ASN A 313 2.18 0.64 -17.27
CA ASN A 313 1.09 -0.32 -17.11
C ASN A 313 -0.22 0.20 -17.72
N ALA A 314 -0.49 1.50 -17.66
CA ALA A 314 -1.66 2.10 -18.30
C ALA A 314 -1.57 1.93 -19.81
N PHE A 315 -0.43 2.23 -20.43
CA PHE A 315 -0.21 2.04 -21.85
C PHE A 315 -0.41 0.59 -22.28
N LEU A 316 0.22 -0.36 -21.59
CA LEU A 316 0.07 -1.80 -21.87
C LEU A 316 -1.39 -2.25 -21.71
N LYS A 317 -2.08 -1.79 -20.67
CA LYS A 317 -3.49 -2.11 -20.44
C LYS A 317 -4.38 -1.54 -21.55
N LEU A 318 -4.13 -0.32 -22.04
CA LEU A 318 -4.90 0.22 -23.17
C LEU A 318 -4.64 -0.50 -24.49
N VAL A 319 -3.42 -1.00 -24.70
CA VAL A 319 -3.13 -1.85 -25.86
C VAL A 319 -3.95 -3.14 -25.79
N GLU A 320 -4.04 -3.77 -24.62
CA GLU A 320 -4.91 -4.94 -24.39
C GLU A 320 -6.38 -4.59 -24.66
N LEU A 321 -6.89 -3.51 -24.06
CA LEU A 321 -8.28 -3.07 -24.26
C LEU A 321 -8.56 -2.69 -25.72
N SER A 322 -7.59 -2.13 -26.44
CA SER A 322 -7.77 -1.83 -27.86
C SER A 322 -7.92 -3.10 -28.71
N ASN A 323 -7.23 -4.19 -28.36
CA ASN A 323 -7.41 -5.46 -29.05
C ASN A 323 -8.78 -6.07 -28.70
N GLU A 324 -9.20 -5.96 -27.45
CA GLU A 324 -10.54 -6.36 -26.99
C GLU A 324 -11.65 -5.57 -27.73
N TYR A 325 -11.49 -4.25 -27.88
CA TYR A 325 -12.37 -3.39 -28.68
C TYR A 325 -12.49 -3.91 -30.12
N ALA A 326 -11.37 -4.21 -30.77
CA ALA A 326 -11.34 -4.67 -32.16
C ALA A 326 -12.10 -5.99 -32.34
N GLN A 327 -11.87 -6.93 -31.42
CA GLN A 327 -12.51 -8.24 -31.42
C GLN A 327 -14.03 -8.13 -31.24
N VAL A 328 -14.49 -7.38 -30.24
CA VAL A 328 -15.92 -7.29 -29.89
C VAL A 328 -16.70 -6.41 -30.86
N SER A 329 -16.12 -5.28 -31.29
CA SER A 329 -16.80 -4.35 -32.20
C SER A 329 -16.70 -4.74 -33.68
N HIS A 330 -15.91 -5.77 -34.00
CA HIS A 330 -15.53 -6.14 -35.38
C HIS A 330 -14.90 -4.98 -36.17
N ARG A 331 -14.22 -4.06 -35.48
CA ARG A 331 -13.47 -2.93 -36.06
C ARG A 331 -11.98 -3.16 -35.95
N ASN A 332 -11.19 -2.29 -36.57
CA ASN A 332 -9.73 -2.32 -36.43
C ASN A 332 -9.31 -1.92 -35.00
N ALA A 333 -8.21 -2.53 -34.53
CA ALA A 333 -7.54 -2.08 -33.33
C ALA A 333 -7.07 -0.63 -33.49
N ILE A 334 -7.18 0.12 -32.41
CA ILE A 334 -6.84 1.52 -32.33
C ILE A 334 -5.39 1.63 -31.88
N LYS A 335 -4.61 2.38 -32.63
CA LYS A 335 -3.24 2.66 -32.24
C LYS A 335 -3.27 3.57 -31.01
N ILE A 336 -2.75 3.07 -29.90
CA ILE A 336 -2.59 3.87 -28.69
C ILE A 336 -1.44 4.86 -28.89
N ASP A 337 -1.75 6.16 -28.80
CA ASP A 337 -0.76 7.21 -28.95
C ASP A 337 0.01 7.41 -27.63
N TYR A 338 1.32 7.21 -27.66
CA TYR A 338 2.18 7.43 -26.50
C TYR A 338 2.21 8.92 -26.06
N ALA A 339 1.84 9.86 -26.95
CA ALA A 339 1.74 11.27 -26.62
C ALA A 339 0.56 11.60 -25.68
N ASN A 340 -0.39 10.67 -25.50
CA ASN A 340 -1.48 10.80 -24.53
C ASN A 340 -1.02 10.53 -23.09
N PHE A 341 0.22 10.08 -22.88
CA PHE A 341 0.76 9.72 -21.58
C PHE A 341 1.72 10.80 -21.10
N VAL A 342 1.40 11.38 -19.95
CA VAL A 342 2.13 12.53 -19.37
C VAL A 342 2.62 12.16 -17.98
N SER A 343 3.84 12.54 -17.64
CA SER A 343 4.34 12.41 -16.27
C SER A 343 5.12 13.63 -15.82
N VAL A 344 4.95 14.00 -14.55
CA VAL A 344 5.76 15.04 -13.89
C VAL A 344 6.39 14.42 -12.64
N VAL A 345 7.71 14.46 -12.56
CA VAL A 345 8.51 13.92 -11.46
C VAL A 345 9.44 14.98 -10.90
N ASP A 346 9.76 14.95 -9.61
CA ASP A 346 10.53 16.03 -8.96
C ASP A 346 12.04 15.74 -8.83
N ASN A 347 12.47 14.51 -9.14
CA ASN A 347 13.85 14.06 -8.94
C ASN A 347 14.43 13.37 -10.19
N ASP A 348 15.76 13.42 -10.31
CA ASP A 348 16.49 12.90 -11.47
C ASP A 348 16.35 11.39 -11.68
N ILE A 349 16.30 10.63 -10.58
CA ILE A 349 16.22 9.17 -10.65
C ILE A 349 14.89 8.75 -11.27
N ALA A 350 13.77 9.26 -10.73
CA ALA A 350 12.44 9.03 -11.28
C ALA A 350 12.35 9.53 -12.73
N PHE A 351 12.88 10.71 -13.03
CA PHE A 351 12.86 11.26 -14.40
C PHE A 351 13.55 10.35 -15.42
N ARG A 352 14.78 9.94 -15.13
CA ARG A 352 15.58 9.08 -16.00
C ARG A 352 14.92 7.72 -16.19
N LEU A 353 14.42 7.12 -15.10
CA LEU A 353 13.78 5.80 -15.14
C LEU A 353 12.42 5.83 -15.83
N THR A 354 11.55 6.79 -15.51
CA THR A 354 10.26 6.94 -16.19
C THR A 354 10.45 7.10 -17.69
N LYS A 355 11.41 7.94 -18.11
CA LYS A 355 11.70 8.13 -19.54
C LYS A 355 12.22 6.86 -20.20
N LEU A 356 13.19 6.17 -19.58
CA LEU A 356 13.74 4.93 -20.12
C LEU A 356 12.70 3.81 -20.20
N ASN A 357 11.95 3.57 -19.12
CA ASN A 357 10.98 2.47 -19.06
C ASN A 357 9.86 2.67 -20.06
N PHE A 358 9.32 3.90 -20.15
CA PHE A 358 8.26 4.19 -21.11
C PHE A 358 8.77 4.12 -22.55
N PHE A 359 9.99 4.62 -22.80
CA PHE A 359 10.64 4.49 -24.11
C PHE A 359 10.78 3.03 -24.55
N ILE A 360 11.29 2.15 -23.68
CA ILE A 360 11.44 0.72 -23.97
C ILE A 360 10.10 0.11 -24.39
N VAL A 361 9.03 0.39 -23.65
CA VAL A 361 7.70 -0.18 -23.93
C VAL A 361 7.11 0.36 -25.23
N CYS A 362 7.22 1.66 -25.49
CA CYS A 362 6.74 2.24 -26.75
C CYS A 362 7.46 1.63 -27.95
N ILE A 363 8.77 1.39 -27.83
CA ILE A 363 9.58 0.73 -28.86
C ILE A 363 9.18 -0.73 -29.03
N GLN A 364 9.04 -1.49 -27.95
CA GLN A 364 8.61 -2.90 -28.00
C GLN A 364 7.21 -3.04 -28.62
N TYR A 365 6.30 -2.14 -28.29
CA TYR A 365 4.98 -2.04 -28.93
C TYR A 365 5.13 -1.77 -30.43
N GLN A 366 5.86 -0.72 -30.83
CA GLN A 366 6.07 -0.38 -32.23
C GLN A 366 6.72 -1.52 -33.03
N PHE A 367 7.71 -2.21 -32.46
CA PHE A 367 8.40 -3.36 -33.06
C PHE A 367 7.45 -4.55 -33.33
N SER A 368 6.33 -4.63 -32.60
CA SER A 368 5.34 -5.70 -32.76
C SER A 368 4.49 -5.53 -34.02
N TYR A 369 4.40 -4.30 -34.55
CA TYR A 369 3.55 -3.97 -35.70
C TYR A 369 4.35 -3.50 -36.92
N PHE A 370 5.54 -2.92 -36.73
CA PHE A 370 6.31 -2.28 -37.80
C PHE A 370 7.81 -2.54 -37.69
N ARG A 371 8.52 -2.40 -38.81
CA ARG A 371 9.99 -2.30 -38.81
C ARG A 371 10.40 -1.01 -38.11
N ILE A 372 11.43 -1.09 -37.27
CA ILE A 372 11.97 0.06 -36.58
C ILE A 372 13.10 0.68 -37.41
N SER A 373 13.03 2.00 -37.59
CA SER A 373 14.10 2.81 -38.15
C SER A 373 14.64 3.75 -37.08
N LYS A 374 15.86 4.25 -37.27
CA LYS A 374 16.49 5.22 -36.37
C LYS A 374 15.65 6.47 -36.15
N GLU A 375 14.97 6.95 -37.20
CA GLU A 375 14.06 8.10 -37.14
C GLU A 375 12.86 7.82 -36.22
N ILE A 376 12.25 6.63 -36.30
CA ILE A 376 11.15 6.24 -35.41
C ILE A 376 11.62 6.20 -33.95
N VAL A 377 12.80 5.63 -33.70
CA VAL A 377 13.38 5.57 -32.35
C VAL A 377 13.60 6.98 -31.80
N TYR A 378 14.17 7.88 -32.60
CA TYR A 378 14.40 9.28 -32.23
C TYR A 378 13.10 10.04 -31.95
N ASN A 379 12.09 9.89 -32.82
CA ASN A 379 10.80 10.56 -32.67
C ASN A 379 10.08 10.10 -31.41
N ILE A 380 10.08 8.79 -31.12
CA ILE A 380 9.48 8.27 -29.88
C ILE A 380 10.22 8.85 -28.67
N PHE A 381 11.56 8.74 -28.61
CA PHE A 381 12.34 9.18 -27.46
C PHE A 381 12.14 10.67 -27.11
N ASN A 382 12.09 11.53 -28.13
CA ASN A 382 11.90 12.98 -27.96
C ASN A 382 10.43 13.38 -27.80
N GLY A 383 9.50 12.58 -28.31
CA GLY A 383 8.06 12.81 -28.18
C GLY A 383 7.49 12.42 -26.81
N LEU A 384 8.23 11.70 -25.96
CA LEU A 384 7.76 11.32 -24.63
C LEU A 384 7.55 12.57 -23.74
N ARG A 385 6.33 12.72 -23.21
CA ARG A 385 5.91 13.85 -22.36
C ARG A 385 6.21 13.60 -20.88
N ILE A 386 7.49 13.40 -20.57
CA ILE A 386 8.01 13.22 -19.22
C ILE A 386 8.76 14.48 -18.82
N TYR A 387 8.39 15.09 -17.69
CA TYR A 387 8.91 16.38 -17.25
C TYR A 387 9.48 16.31 -15.84
N LYS A 388 10.55 17.07 -15.60
CA LYS A 388 11.13 17.24 -14.26
C LYS A 388 10.66 18.57 -13.66
N ASP A 389 9.74 18.51 -12.70
CA ASP A 389 9.25 19.67 -11.93
C ASP A 389 8.60 19.22 -10.60
N ASN A 390 8.46 20.13 -9.64
CA ASN A 390 7.76 19.86 -8.38
C ASN A 390 6.25 19.76 -8.61
N GLN A 391 5.69 18.55 -8.47
CA GLN A 391 4.30 18.27 -8.84
C GLN A 391 3.29 19.01 -7.98
N LEU A 392 3.65 19.42 -6.76
CA LEU A 392 2.78 20.22 -5.89
C LEU A 392 2.82 21.70 -6.22
N ARG A 393 3.90 22.19 -6.86
CA ARG A 393 4.08 23.60 -7.23
C ARG A 393 3.70 23.93 -8.66
N CYS A 394 3.99 23.04 -9.59
CA CYS A 394 3.78 23.31 -11.01
C CYS A 394 2.29 23.37 -11.36
N SER A 395 1.94 24.06 -12.45
CA SER A 395 0.57 24.03 -12.98
C SER A 395 0.36 22.72 -13.73
N TRP A 396 -0.54 21.86 -13.27
CA TRP A 396 -0.84 20.62 -14.00
C TRP A 396 -1.41 20.89 -15.40
N GLU A 397 -2.19 21.97 -15.54
CA GLU A 397 -2.74 22.43 -16.81
C GLU A 397 -1.69 22.77 -17.86
N SER A 398 -0.49 23.22 -17.47
CA SER A 398 0.56 23.53 -18.45
C SER A 398 1.21 22.28 -19.04
N TYR A 399 1.12 21.13 -18.35
CA TYR A 399 1.72 19.87 -18.81
C TYR A 399 0.69 18.95 -19.45
N CYS A 400 -0.48 18.82 -18.83
CA CYS A 400 -1.60 18.06 -19.33
C CYS A 400 -2.84 18.96 -19.22
N PRO A 401 -3.25 19.62 -20.31
CA PRO A 401 -4.47 20.43 -20.30
C PRO A 401 -5.71 19.57 -20.03
N ASN A 402 -6.57 20.00 -19.11
CA ASN A 402 -7.82 19.31 -18.80
C ASN A 402 -8.89 19.61 -19.86
N ASN A 403 -8.92 18.81 -20.92
CA ASN A 403 -9.97 18.86 -21.94
C ASN A 403 -11.26 18.13 -21.53
N GLY A 404 -11.37 17.68 -20.27
CA GLY A 404 -12.48 16.87 -19.76
C GLY A 404 -12.36 15.36 -20.01
N ASN A 405 -11.29 14.88 -20.66
CA ASN A 405 -11.02 13.46 -20.86
C ASN A 405 -9.61 13.08 -20.39
N VAL A 406 -9.35 13.31 -19.09
CA VAL A 406 -8.06 13.00 -18.46
C VAL A 406 -8.26 12.01 -17.30
N TYR A 407 -7.43 10.97 -17.27
CA TYR A 407 -7.27 10.05 -16.15
C TYR A 407 -5.97 10.34 -15.42
N ILE A 408 -6.06 10.92 -14.23
CA ILE A 408 -4.90 11.07 -13.34
C ILE A 408 -4.72 9.76 -12.58
N ILE A 409 -3.50 9.22 -12.61
CA ILE A 409 -3.14 7.96 -11.96
C ILE A 409 -1.84 8.13 -11.18
N GLY A 410 -1.64 7.36 -10.12
CA GLY A 410 -0.35 7.35 -9.43
C GLY A 410 -0.41 6.92 -7.98
N SER A 411 0.76 6.97 -7.35
CA SER A 411 0.92 6.80 -5.91
C SER A 411 1.83 7.94 -5.44
N PRO A 412 1.34 8.92 -4.66
CA PRO A 412 2.18 9.99 -4.14
C PRO A 412 3.16 9.49 -3.06
N THR A 413 4.13 10.33 -2.69
CA THR A 413 5.02 10.05 -1.55
C THR A 413 4.24 10.12 -0.23
N PHE A 414 4.41 9.08 0.61
CA PHE A 414 3.76 8.99 1.92
C PHE A 414 4.69 9.50 3.02
N ARG A 415 4.26 10.53 3.75
CA ARG A 415 5.03 11.06 4.88
C ARG A 415 4.14 11.84 5.83
N GLY A 416 4.02 11.34 7.06
CA GLY A 416 3.21 12.00 8.08
C GLY A 416 3.73 13.40 8.43
N ASN A 417 2.83 14.33 8.73
CA ASN A 417 3.08 15.76 8.98
C ASN A 417 4.31 16.09 9.85
N ARG A 418 4.55 15.28 10.91
CA ARG A 418 5.65 15.49 11.86
C ARG A 418 7.04 15.24 11.26
N LYS A 419 7.13 14.42 10.22
CA LYS A 419 8.38 14.11 9.50
C LYS A 419 8.64 15.04 8.32
N LEU A 420 7.71 15.94 7.98
CA LEU A 420 7.85 16.83 6.82
C LEU A 420 8.86 17.95 7.06
N SER A 421 9.69 18.19 6.05
CA SER A 421 10.57 19.36 6.00
C SER A 421 9.76 20.66 5.88
N VAL A 422 10.40 21.79 6.16
CA VAL A 422 9.78 23.12 6.00
C VAL A 422 9.33 23.34 4.54
N SER A 423 10.15 22.91 3.57
CA SER A 423 9.81 23.01 2.15
C SER A 423 8.55 22.18 1.81
N GLN A 424 8.50 20.92 2.24
CA GLN A 424 7.35 20.04 1.99
C GLN A 424 6.07 20.60 2.61
N LYS A 425 6.14 21.17 3.83
CA LYS A 425 4.98 21.85 4.45
C LYS A 425 4.52 23.06 3.63
N ASN A 426 5.44 23.81 3.05
CA ASN A 426 5.10 24.94 2.18
C ASN A 426 4.50 24.47 0.85
N ASP A 427 4.97 23.34 0.31
CA ASP A 427 4.44 22.74 -0.92
C ASP A 427 3.00 22.27 -0.72
N MET A 428 2.70 21.60 0.40
CA MET A 428 1.33 21.23 0.76
C MET A 428 0.41 22.45 0.88
N LYS A 429 0.85 23.50 1.59
CA LYS A 429 0.06 24.74 1.75
C LYS A 429 -0.28 25.37 0.40
N TYR A 430 0.70 25.39 -0.51
CA TYR A 430 0.51 25.91 -1.87
C TYR A 430 -0.48 25.06 -2.67
N ALA A 431 -0.27 23.74 -2.70
CA ALA A 431 -1.12 22.81 -3.45
C ALA A 431 -2.58 22.78 -2.97
N CYS A 432 -2.80 22.90 -1.66
CA CYS A 432 -4.14 22.89 -1.09
C CYS A 432 -4.83 24.26 -1.10
N GLY A 433 -4.08 25.35 -1.20
CA GLY A 433 -4.64 26.72 -1.23
C GLY A 433 -5.11 27.25 0.12
N PHE A 434 -4.74 26.62 1.24
CA PHE A 434 -5.04 27.11 2.59
C PHE A 434 -3.92 26.81 3.60
N SER A 435 -3.82 27.66 4.63
CA SER A 435 -2.67 27.70 5.54
C SER A 435 -2.64 26.58 6.58
N LYS A 436 -3.79 25.95 6.87
CA LYS A 436 -3.96 25.00 7.96
C LYS A 436 -4.30 23.60 7.44
N ILE A 437 -3.25 22.83 7.15
CA ILE A 437 -3.34 21.37 6.99
C ILE A 437 -2.69 20.76 8.23
N THR A 438 -3.43 20.76 9.34
CA THR A 438 -2.91 20.21 10.59
C THR A 438 -2.95 18.68 10.52
N ASP A 439 -1.78 18.07 10.70
CA ASP A 439 -1.60 16.63 10.89
C ASP A 439 -1.98 15.73 9.70
N ALA A 440 -2.19 16.29 8.50
CA ALA A 440 -2.41 15.47 7.31
C ALA A 440 -1.12 14.83 6.77
N ASP A 441 -1.24 13.66 6.15
CA ASP A 441 -0.13 13.05 5.40
C ASP A 441 0.22 13.88 4.15
N TYR A 442 1.48 13.85 3.73
CA TYR A 442 1.94 14.51 2.51
C TYR A 442 1.12 14.13 1.28
N SER A 443 0.69 12.86 1.19
CA SER A 443 -0.08 12.35 0.06
C SER A 443 -1.43 13.06 -0.12
N SER A 444 -1.98 13.64 0.95
CA SER A 444 -3.24 14.39 0.91
C SER A 444 -3.19 15.62 -0.02
N ALA A 445 -2.00 16.21 -0.21
CA ALA A 445 -1.83 17.36 -1.09
C ALA A 445 -2.11 17.02 -2.56
N TRP A 446 -1.74 15.83 -3.02
CA TRP A 446 -2.07 15.34 -4.37
C TRP A 446 -3.56 15.09 -4.55
N LEU A 447 -4.23 14.54 -3.53
CA LEU A 447 -5.67 14.29 -3.59
C LEU A 447 -6.45 15.62 -3.72
N ILE A 448 -6.09 16.62 -2.92
CA ILE A 448 -6.72 17.96 -2.95
C ILE A 448 -6.38 18.69 -4.26
N LYS A 449 -5.11 18.68 -4.68
CA LYS A 449 -4.69 19.32 -5.95
C LYS A 449 -5.36 18.66 -7.15
N GLY A 450 -5.48 17.34 -7.14
CA GLY A 450 -6.18 16.59 -8.17
C GLY A 450 -7.68 16.89 -8.21
N ALA A 451 -8.34 16.97 -7.06
CA ALA A 451 -9.73 17.42 -6.99
C ALA A 451 -9.90 18.83 -7.59
N ASN A 452 -8.98 19.75 -7.30
CA ASN A 452 -8.98 21.09 -7.90
C ASN A 452 -8.82 21.05 -9.43
N TYR A 453 -7.93 20.20 -9.94
CA TYR A 453 -7.67 20.06 -11.38
C TYR A 453 -8.86 19.46 -12.14
N ILE A 454 -9.50 18.41 -11.61
CA ILE A 454 -10.63 17.74 -12.30
C ILE A 454 -11.98 18.45 -12.09
N SER A 455 -12.07 19.34 -11.10
CA SER A 455 -13.31 20.01 -10.68
C SER A 455 -14.12 20.53 -11.88
N GLY A 456 -15.37 20.09 -12.00
CA GLY A 456 -16.29 20.55 -13.05
C GLY A 456 -16.07 19.93 -14.43
N THR A 457 -15.21 18.91 -14.57
CA THR A 457 -15.03 18.17 -15.84
C THR A 457 -15.31 16.68 -15.69
N LYS A 458 -15.37 15.94 -16.81
CA LYS A 458 -15.52 14.47 -16.82
C LYS A 458 -14.21 13.73 -16.50
N SER A 459 -13.12 14.47 -16.28
CA SER A 459 -11.85 13.90 -15.86
C SER A 459 -11.94 13.24 -14.49
N SER A 460 -11.10 12.24 -14.28
CA SER A 460 -11.07 11.43 -13.07
C SER A 460 -9.65 11.32 -12.54
N ILE A 461 -9.54 11.10 -11.24
CA ILE A 461 -8.26 10.84 -10.57
C ILE A 461 -8.37 9.55 -9.77
N ALA A 462 -7.37 8.69 -9.83
CA ALA A 462 -7.24 7.54 -8.97
C ALA A 462 -5.84 7.50 -8.35
N LEU A 463 -5.77 7.48 -7.02
CA LEU A 463 -4.50 7.45 -6.30
C LEU A 463 -4.46 6.31 -5.30
N VAL A 464 -3.27 5.73 -5.14
CA VAL A 464 -2.92 4.94 -3.96
C VAL A 464 -2.46 5.91 -2.87
N LEU A 465 -3.07 5.86 -1.69
CA LEU A 465 -2.83 6.81 -0.60
C LEU A 465 -2.64 6.06 0.73
N THR A 466 -2.03 6.72 1.73
CA THR A 466 -2.07 6.17 3.09
C THR A 466 -3.51 6.06 3.58
N ASN A 467 -3.85 5.01 4.33
CA ASN A 467 -5.21 4.87 4.90
C ASN A 467 -5.61 6.02 5.83
N SER A 468 -4.61 6.76 6.34
CA SER A 468 -4.79 7.89 7.21
C SER A 468 -5.65 9.01 6.58
N VAL A 469 -5.64 9.18 5.25
CA VAL A 469 -6.48 10.18 4.56
C VAL A 469 -7.98 10.00 4.80
N CYS A 470 -8.38 8.81 5.24
CA CYS A 470 -9.76 8.42 5.56
C CYS A 470 -10.00 8.23 7.07
N GLN A 471 -9.07 8.66 7.94
CA GLN A 471 -9.11 8.39 9.38
C GLN A 471 -8.73 9.61 10.22
N GLY A 472 -9.32 9.72 11.41
CA GLY A 472 -8.93 10.71 12.42
C GLY A 472 -9.24 12.16 12.06
N THR A 473 -8.49 13.09 12.65
CA THR A 473 -8.78 14.54 12.60
C THR A 473 -8.57 15.15 11.21
N GLN A 474 -7.71 14.55 10.39
CA GLN A 474 -7.40 15.05 9.06
C GLN A 474 -8.55 14.89 8.05
N VAL A 475 -9.52 13.99 8.31
CA VAL A 475 -10.63 13.72 7.40
C VAL A 475 -11.40 15.00 7.06
N ALA A 476 -11.81 15.76 8.06
CA ALA A 476 -12.54 17.00 7.83
C ALA A 476 -11.73 18.05 7.06
N THR A 477 -10.41 18.13 7.31
CA THR A 477 -9.51 19.07 6.63
C THR A 477 -9.27 18.70 5.17
N ILE A 478 -9.27 17.41 4.84
CA ILE A 478 -9.02 16.92 3.47
C ILE A 478 -10.29 16.93 2.64
N TRP A 479 -11.38 16.39 3.17
CA TRP A 479 -12.57 16.04 2.37
C TRP A 479 -13.56 17.19 2.20
N LYS A 480 -13.64 18.13 3.16
CA LYS A 480 -14.49 19.32 3.00
C LYS A 480 -14.12 20.13 1.74
N PRO A 481 -12.84 20.50 1.51
CA PRO A 481 -12.46 21.20 0.27
C PRO A 481 -12.77 20.41 -1.00
N ILE A 482 -12.57 19.08 -0.98
CA ILE A 482 -12.84 18.21 -2.14
C ILE A 482 -14.34 18.22 -2.49
N TYR A 483 -15.21 18.04 -1.49
CA TYR A 483 -16.65 18.07 -1.70
C TYR A 483 -17.19 19.46 -2.08
N GLN A 484 -16.58 20.54 -1.55
CA GLN A 484 -16.89 21.92 -1.96
C GLN A 484 -16.59 22.19 -3.44
N LYS A 485 -15.67 21.44 -4.05
CA LYS A 485 -15.39 21.49 -5.50
C LYS A 485 -16.37 20.66 -6.33
N GLY A 486 -17.37 20.03 -5.72
CA GLY A 486 -18.33 19.17 -6.41
C GLY A 486 -17.76 17.82 -6.84
N CYS A 487 -16.56 17.47 -6.39
CA CYS A 487 -15.97 16.16 -6.62
C CYS A 487 -16.68 15.10 -5.76
N GLN A 488 -16.75 13.87 -6.25
CA GLN A 488 -17.26 12.72 -5.50
C GLN A 488 -16.38 11.49 -5.69
N ILE A 489 -16.43 10.55 -4.74
CA ILE A 489 -15.75 9.26 -4.87
C ILE A 489 -16.53 8.40 -5.87
N SER A 490 -15.86 7.95 -6.93
CA SER A 490 -16.41 7.05 -7.95
C SER A 490 -16.17 5.57 -7.60
N PHE A 491 -15.02 5.28 -6.99
CA PHE A 491 -14.72 3.98 -6.40
C PHE A 491 -13.72 4.11 -5.26
N ALA A 492 -13.65 3.10 -4.40
CA ALA A 492 -12.60 3.01 -3.40
C ALA A 492 -12.27 1.56 -3.04
N TYR A 493 -11.02 1.31 -2.65
CA TYR A 493 -10.62 0.09 -1.95
C TYR A 493 -10.41 0.41 -0.47
N ASN A 494 -11.08 -0.35 0.40
CA ASN A 494 -10.86 -0.28 1.84
C ASN A 494 -9.39 -0.60 2.20
N SER A 495 -9.00 -0.23 3.41
CA SER A 495 -7.60 -0.33 3.84
C SER A 495 -7.07 -1.76 3.72
N PHE A 496 -5.91 -1.90 3.07
CA PHE A 496 -5.17 -3.16 2.98
C PHE A 496 -3.67 -2.92 3.20
N LYS A 497 -2.97 -3.98 3.58
CA LYS A 497 -1.53 -3.97 3.83
C LYS A 497 -0.79 -4.04 2.50
N TRP A 498 0.02 -3.03 2.20
CA TRP A 498 0.97 -3.04 1.09
C TRP A 498 2.15 -3.94 1.48
N MET A 499 2.23 -5.11 0.85
CA MET A 499 3.23 -6.13 1.18
C MET A 499 4.44 -6.05 0.26
N ASN A 500 5.61 -6.27 0.85
CA ASN A 500 6.86 -6.44 0.11
C ASN A 500 7.02 -7.93 -0.24
N PRO A 501 7.10 -8.33 -1.52
CA PRO A 501 7.03 -9.74 -1.94
C PRO A 501 8.23 -10.56 -1.50
N GLU A 502 9.43 -9.96 -1.43
CA GLU A 502 10.66 -10.67 -1.07
C GLU A 502 10.68 -11.14 0.39
N ASN A 503 10.14 -10.33 1.30
CA ASN A 503 10.22 -10.58 2.75
C ASN A 503 8.85 -10.79 3.42
N LYS A 504 7.74 -10.70 2.66
CA LYS A 504 6.35 -10.71 3.17
C LYS A 504 6.09 -9.73 4.33
N THR A 505 6.90 -8.68 4.45
CA THR A 505 6.74 -7.64 5.47
C THR A 505 5.75 -6.58 5.00
N VAL A 506 5.01 -6.01 5.95
CA VAL A 506 4.07 -4.92 5.69
C VAL A 506 4.87 -3.62 5.62
N ALA A 507 4.86 -2.94 4.48
CA ALA A 507 5.51 -1.63 4.35
C ALA A 507 4.62 -0.52 4.93
N VAL A 508 3.34 -0.50 4.55
CA VAL A 508 2.37 0.52 4.93
C VAL A 508 0.94 0.02 4.70
N SER A 509 -0.04 0.55 5.41
CA SER A 509 -1.46 0.33 5.10
C SER A 509 -1.96 1.42 4.16
N VAL A 510 -2.50 1.02 3.00
CA VAL A 510 -2.96 1.95 1.96
C VAL A 510 -4.45 1.82 1.73
N VAL A 511 -5.00 2.83 1.05
CA VAL A 511 -6.32 2.83 0.41
C VAL A 511 -6.13 3.21 -1.05
N MET A 512 -7.09 2.85 -1.91
CA MET A 512 -7.16 3.36 -3.28
C MET A 512 -8.43 4.16 -3.41
N ILE A 513 -8.34 5.36 -3.97
CA ILE A 513 -9.48 6.28 -4.07
C ILE A 513 -9.54 6.81 -5.49
N GLY A 514 -10.68 6.58 -6.14
CA GLY A 514 -11.08 7.22 -7.38
C GLY A 514 -11.99 8.40 -7.12
N LEU A 515 -11.64 9.61 -7.54
CA LEU A 515 -12.53 10.76 -7.59
C LEU A 515 -12.92 11.08 -9.03
N GLN A 516 -14.10 11.64 -9.19
CA GLN A 516 -14.56 12.24 -10.44
C GLN A 516 -14.89 13.72 -10.21
N GLY A 517 -14.65 14.54 -11.22
CA GLY A 517 -14.76 16.00 -11.14
C GLY A 517 -16.18 16.54 -11.15
N MET A 518 -17.13 15.76 -11.65
CA MET A 518 -18.55 16.09 -11.69
C MET A 518 -19.36 15.08 -10.87
N ARG A 519 -20.33 15.54 -10.09
CA ARG A 519 -21.30 14.64 -9.45
C ARG A 519 -22.07 13.83 -10.49
N SER A 520 -22.37 12.59 -10.15
CA SER A 520 -23.10 11.64 -11.00
C SER A 520 -23.86 10.63 -10.14
N ASP A 521 -25.05 10.27 -10.61
CA ASP A 521 -25.87 9.22 -10.01
C ASP A 521 -25.43 7.80 -10.39
N ALA A 522 -24.42 7.66 -11.27
CA ALA A 522 -23.86 6.37 -11.67
C ALA A 522 -23.44 5.52 -10.46
N VAL A 523 -23.51 4.19 -10.57
CA VAL A 523 -23.15 3.28 -9.48
C VAL A 523 -21.67 3.45 -9.11
N LYS A 524 -21.39 3.45 -7.80
CA LYS A 524 -20.05 3.58 -7.23
C LYS A 524 -19.60 2.23 -6.70
N LEU A 525 -18.31 1.94 -6.80
CA LEU A 525 -17.76 0.63 -6.43
C LEU A 525 -16.90 0.72 -5.17
N LEU A 526 -17.29 0.02 -4.11
CA LEU A 526 -16.49 -0.11 -2.90
C LEU A 526 -15.95 -1.54 -2.78
N PHE A 527 -14.64 -1.68 -2.82
CA PHE A 527 -13.96 -2.96 -2.73
C PHE A 527 -13.44 -3.20 -1.32
N ASN A 528 -13.83 -4.32 -0.73
CA ASN A 528 -13.34 -4.77 0.57
C ASN A 528 -12.85 -6.21 0.47
N LYS A 529 -11.54 -6.41 0.57
CA LYS A 529 -10.88 -7.71 0.35
C LYS A 529 -11.27 -8.31 -1.01
N SER A 530 -12.03 -9.40 -1.03
CA SER A 530 -12.52 -10.08 -2.23
C SER A 530 -13.94 -9.67 -2.63
N THR A 531 -14.59 -8.80 -1.87
CA THR A 531 -15.98 -8.40 -2.11
C THR A 531 -16.06 -7.02 -2.75
N CYS A 532 -16.94 -6.87 -3.74
CA CYS A 532 -17.27 -5.59 -4.35
C CYS A 532 -18.72 -5.21 -4.00
N PHE A 533 -18.91 -3.99 -3.48
CA PHE A 533 -20.22 -3.44 -3.14
C PHE A 533 -20.60 -2.33 -4.11
N ARG A 534 -21.82 -2.41 -4.66
CA ARG A 534 -22.43 -1.37 -5.47
C ARG A 534 -23.11 -0.34 -4.57
N CYS A 535 -22.66 0.90 -4.65
CA CYS A 535 -23.05 1.98 -3.73
C CYS A 535 -23.69 3.14 -4.49
N ARG A 536 -24.64 3.84 -3.85
CA ARG A 536 -25.20 5.12 -4.30
C ARG A 536 -24.29 6.30 -4.01
N SER A 537 -23.47 6.22 -2.96
CA SER A 537 -22.39 7.14 -2.64
C SER A 537 -21.31 6.44 -1.84
N ILE A 538 -20.10 7.00 -1.83
CA ILE A 538 -18.99 6.56 -0.97
C ILE A 538 -18.44 7.80 -0.28
N GLY A 539 -18.37 7.75 1.03
CA GLY A 539 -17.87 8.85 1.86
C GLY A 539 -16.39 8.75 2.19
N PRO A 540 -15.91 9.72 2.98
CA PRO A 540 -14.49 9.85 3.32
C PRO A 540 -13.98 8.69 4.18
N TYR A 541 -14.86 8.01 4.91
CA TYR A 541 -14.54 6.83 5.73
C TYR A 541 -14.64 5.50 4.96
N LEU A 542 -14.84 5.55 3.63
CA LEU A 542 -14.94 4.38 2.73
C LEU A 542 -16.02 3.39 3.16
N ILE A 543 -17.20 3.94 3.45
CA ILE A 543 -18.43 3.23 3.78
C ILE A 543 -19.46 3.45 2.68
N GLN A 544 -20.42 2.55 2.59
CA GLN A 544 -21.47 2.62 1.59
C GLN A 544 -22.49 3.70 1.97
N ASN A 545 -22.97 4.43 0.97
CA ASN A 545 -24.18 5.26 1.02
C ASN A 545 -24.18 6.38 2.06
N SER A 546 -23.01 6.87 2.46
CA SER A 546 -22.90 8.03 3.34
C SER A 546 -21.66 8.85 2.99
N GLU A 547 -21.83 10.16 2.86
CA GLU A 547 -20.76 11.16 2.63
C GLU A 547 -20.47 11.99 3.89
N VAL A 548 -21.01 11.56 5.04
CA VAL A 548 -20.93 12.30 6.30
C VAL A 548 -19.47 12.43 6.75
N ILE A 549 -19.11 13.65 7.15
CA ILE A 549 -17.82 13.97 7.77
C ILE A 549 -18.06 14.14 9.28
N VAL A 550 -17.38 13.34 10.09
CA VAL A 550 -17.39 13.50 11.55
C VAL A 550 -16.33 14.52 11.92
N GLU A 551 -16.76 15.58 12.61
CA GLU A 551 -15.87 16.67 13.02
C GLU A 551 -15.50 16.53 14.48
N ALA A 552 -14.28 16.96 14.82
CA ALA A 552 -13.82 16.97 16.20
C ALA A 552 -14.68 17.94 17.03
N GLN A 553 -15.28 17.44 18.11
CA GLN A 553 -16.12 18.22 19.01
C GLN A 553 -15.41 18.44 20.34
N SER A 554 -15.38 19.67 20.83
CA SER A 554 -14.77 20.00 22.13
C SER A 554 -15.66 19.61 23.33
N SER A 555 -16.96 19.46 23.08
CA SER A 555 -17.97 19.01 24.02
C SER A 555 -18.83 17.89 23.40
N PRO A 556 -19.38 16.97 24.20
CA PRO A 556 -20.22 15.91 23.66
C PRO A 556 -21.50 16.41 22.97
N ILE A 557 -21.89 15.80 21.85
CA ILE A 557 -23.11 16.13 21.07
C ILE A 557 -24.41 15.67 21.74
N SER A 558 -24.32 14.93 22.86
CA SER A 558 -25.49 14.55 23.66
C SER A 558 -25.12 14.53 25.15
N PRO A 559 -26.09 14.73 26.07
CA PRO A 559 -25.82 14.81 27.50
C PRO A 559 -25.12 13.55 28.05
N ARG A 560 -23.92 13.71 28.61
CA ARG A 560 -23.12 12.63 29.20
C ARG A 560 -21.97 13.20 30.07
N PRO A 561 -21.33 12.38 30.92
CA PRO A 561 -20.14 12.78 31.67
C PRO A 561 -19.01 13.28 30.76
N LYS A 562 -18.22 14.25 31.21
CA LYS A 562 -17.13 14.80 30.40
C LYS A 562 -15.92 13.85 30.42
N MET A 563 -15.45 13.45 29.24
CA MET A 563 -14.16 12.76 29.09
C MET A 563 -13.07 13.76 28.75
N ILE A 564 -11.97 13.72 29.51
CA ILE A 564 -10.79 14.54 29.26
C ILE A 564 -9.54 13.69 29.13
N LYS A 565 -8.51 14.25 28.50
CA LYS A 565 -7.19 13.64 28.47
C LYS A 565 -6.57 13.68 29.87
N GLY A 566 -5.82 12.64 30.25
CA GLY A 566 -5.14 12.58 31.53
C GLY A 566 -4.00 13.59 31.66
N ASN A 567 -3.28 13.51 32.77
CA ASN A 567 -2.33 14.52 33.21
C ASN A 567 -0.99 14.42 32.47
N MET A 568 -0.52 15.53 31.86
CA MET A 568 0.78 15.58 31.20
C MET A 568 1.86 16.04 32.20
N PRO A 569 2.92 15.24 32.48
CA PRO A 569 4.01 15.66 33.36
C PRO A 569 4.71 16.94 32.88
N TYR A 570 4.87 17.08 31.56
CA TYR A 570 5.52 18.18 30.85
C TYR A 570 6.94 18.50 31.38
N ALA A 571 7.94 17.84 30.77
CA ALA A 571 9.35 17.93 31.16
C ALA A 571 9.62 17.57 32.63
N ALA A 572 8.78 16.69 33.17
CA ALA A 572 8.86 16.17 34.53
C ALA A 572 8.78 14.63 34.53
N GLU A 573 9.36 13.98 33.52
CA GLU A 573 9.36 12.52 33.42
C GLU A 573 10.11 11.89 34.59
N GLN A 574 11.05 12.61 35.20
CA GLN A 574 11.80 12.23 36.39
C GLN A 574 10.93 12.01 37.63
N VAL A 575 9.70 12.56 37.63
CA VAL A 575 8.71 12.32 38.69
C VAL A 575 8.15 10.91 38.61
N LEU A 576 8.25 10.25 37.46
CA LEU A 576 7.76 8.89 37.26
C LEU A 576 8.87 7.89 37.59
N PHE A 577 8.59 6.92 38.45
CA PHE A 577 9.53 5.88 38.86
C PHE A 577 8.86 4.51 38.98
N ASP A 578 9.66 3.46 39.05
CA ASP A 578 9.20 2.07 39.17
C ASP A 578 8.93 1.66 40.63
N ILE A 579 8.42 0.44 40.80
CA ILE A 579 8.12 -0.14 42.10
C ILE A 579 9.38 -0.34 42.96
N ASP A 580 10.51 -0.67 42.34
CA ASP A 580 11.76 -0.93 43.05
C ASP A 580 12.28 0.36 43.68
N THR A 581 12.25 1.46 42.91
CA THR A 581 12.56 2.80 43.40
C THR A 581 11.58 3.22 44.50
N LYS A 582 10.26 3.01 44.31
CA LYS A 582 9.26 3.29 45.36
C LYS A 582 9.60 2.58 46.66
N THR A 583 9.88 1.28 46.56
CA THR A 583 10.12 0.41 47.72
C THR A 583 11.39 0.83 48.46
N ALA A 584 12.49 1.04 47.72
CA ALA A 584 13.76 1.47 48.30
C ALA A 584 13.65 2.83 49.00
N GLN A 585 12.98 3.81 48.37
CA GLN A 585 12.88 5.17 48.94
C GLN A 585 11.95 5.23 50.16
N VAL A 586 10.83 4.50 50.16
CA VAL A 586 9.93 4.44 51.32
C VAL A 586 10.59 3.71 52.50
N GLN A 587 11.45 2.72 52.24
CA GLN A 587 12.24 2.07 53.30
C GLN A 587 13.27 3.02 53.93
N LEU A 588 13.88 3.89 53.13
CA LEU A 588 14.84 4.89 53.62
C LEU A 588 14.16 6.03 54.37
N ASP A 589 12.99 6.47 53.89
CA ASP A 589 12.24 7.58 54.46
C ASP A 589 10.73 7.31 54.37
N PRO A 590 10.11 6.73 55.40
CA PRO A 590 8.68 6.42 55.40
C PRO A 590 7.78 7.66 55.26
N GLY A 591 8.30 8.86 55.57
CA GLY A 591 7.55 10.12 55.50
C GLY A 591 7.18 10.52 54.08
N ILE A 592 7.80 9.93 53.05
CA ILE A 592 7.48 10.25 51.66
C ILE A 592 6.23 9.54 51.14
N GLU A 593 5.81 8.44 51.77
CA GLU A 593 4.72 7.58 51.26
C GLU A 593 3.40 8.32 50.99
N PRO A 594 2.95 9.28 51.83
CA PRO A 594 1.75 10.08 51.56
C PRO A 594 1.79 10.89 50.26
N TYR A 595 2.99 11.17 49.72
CA TYR A 595 3.18 11.92 48.47
C TYR A 595 3.29 11.02 47.25
N ILE A 596 3.25 9.69 47.42
CA ILE A 596 3.40 8.75 46.31
C ILE A 596 2.03 8.25 45.86
N ARG A 597 1.76 8.32 44.56
CA ARG A 597 0.56 7.74 43.94
C ARG A 597 0.91 6.79 42.81
N LYS A 598 0.04 5.84 42.52
CA LYS A 598 0.13 4.99 41.33
C LYS A 598 -0.12 5.83 40.08
N VAL A 599 0.46 5.45 38.96
CA VAL A 599 0.32 6.14 37.69
C VAL A 599 -0.02 5.16 36.59
N TYR A 600 -1.08 5.47 35.85
CA TYR A 600 -1.55 4.68 34.72
C TYR A 600 -1.52 5.49 33.42
N GLY A 601 -0.67 5.07 32.49
CA GLY A 601 -0.84 5.34 31.06
C GLY A 601 -1.51 4.16 30.35
N SER A 602 -1.53 4.19 29.02
CA SER A 602 -2.11 3.09 28.24
C SER A 602 -1.39 1.77 28.52
N LYS A 603 -0.06 1.79 28.58
CA LYS A 603 0.74 0.58 28.76
C LYS A 603 0.58 0.03 30.17
N GLU A 604 0.75 0.87 31.18
CA GLU A 604 0.65 0.51 32.60
C GLU A 604 -0.73 -0.09 32.93
N PHE A 605 -1.80 0.49 32.37
CA PHE A 605 -3.15 -0.05 32.54
C PHE A 605 -3.31 -1.41 31.84
N MET A 606 -2.83 -1.54 30.60
CA MET A 606 -2.98 -2.76 29.82
C MET A 606 -2.16 -3.93 30.39
N ASP A 607 -0.98 -3.64 30.93
CA ASP A 607 -0.06 -4.62 31.50
C ASP A 607 -0.35 -4.90 32.99
N ASN A 608 -1.30 -4.18 33.60
CA ASN A 608 -1.58 -4.20 35.05
C ASN A 608 -0.31 -3.94 35.90
N ALA A 609 0.57 -3.08 35.41
CA ALA A 609 1.87 -2.78 36.00
C ALA A 609 2.01 -1.25 36.15
N PRO A 610 1.47 -0.66 37.24
CA PRO A 610 1.55 0.77 37.46
C PRO A 610 3.00 1.21 37.67
N ARG A 611 3.30 2.43 37.19
CA ARG A 611 4.42 3.22 37.70
C ARG A 611 3.96 4.04 38.89
N TYR A 612 4.87 4.79 39.49
CA TYR A 612 4.60 5.67 40.63
C TYR A 612 5.00 7.10 40.31
N CYS A 613 4.33 8.07 40.93
CA CYS A 613 4.71 9.48 40.89
C CYS A 613 4.71 10.12 42.26
N LEU A 614 5.41 11.25 42.36
CA LEU A 614 5.16 12.24 43.40
C LEU A 614 3.93 13.07 43.02
N TRP A 615 2.92 13.11 43.88
CA TRP A 615 1.71 13.91 43.75
C TRP A 615 1.52 14.75 45.01
N ILE A 616 1.93 16.02 44.92
CA ILE A 616 2.07 16.92 46.08
C ILE A 616 1.10 18.09 45.93
N ALA A 617 0.27 18.34 46.94
CA ALA A 617 -0.60 19.52 46.98
C ALA A 617 0.21 20.80 47.29
N ASP A 618 -0.32 21.97 46.90
CA ASP A 618 0.41 23.23 47.09
C ASP A 618 0.73 23.50 48.57
N GLU A 619 -0.21 23.18 49.45
CA GLU A 619 -0.11 23.40 50.89
C GLU A 619 0.91 22.47 51.56
N GLN A 620 1.27 21.37 50.88
CA GLN A 620 2.20 20.37 51.39
C GLN A 620 3.61 20.53 50.82
N TYR A 621 3.80 21.41 49.83
CA TYR A 621 5.05 21.51 49.08
C TYR A 621 6.27 21.79 49.98
N ASP A 622 6.17 22.80 50.85
CA ASP A 622 7.27 23.21 51.72
C ASP A 622 7.70 22.10 52.69
N VAL A 623 6.75 21.28 53.14
CA VAL A 623 7.01 20.10 53.97
C VAL A 623 7.60 18.98 53.12
N ALA A 624 7.06 18.72 51.93
CA ALA A 624 7.49 17.64 51.07
C ALA A 624 8.96 17.80 50.61
N ILE A 625 9.42 19.02 50.33
CA ILE A 625 10.81 19.28 49.91
C ILE A 625 11.85 19.13 51.04
N THR A 626 11.42 18.91 52.28
CA THR A 626 12.34 18.55 53.37
C THR A 626 12.89 17.14 53.20
N HIS A 627 12.18 16.27 52.47
CA HIS A 627 12.62 14.92 52.15
C HIS A 627 13.66 14.95 51.01
N PRO A 628 14.87 14.39 51.20
CA PRO A 628 15.95 14.49 50.22
C PRO A 628 15.60 13.97 48.83
N PHE A 629 14.87 12.85 48.75
CA PHE A 629 14.44 12.27 47.48
C PHE A 629 13.49 13.20 46.71
N ILE A 630 12.50 13.78 47.40
CA ILE A 630 11.54 14.71 46.80
C ILE A 630 12.25 15.96 46.32
N LYS A 631 13.12 16.54 47.16
CA LYS A 631 13.89 17.74 46.80
C LYS A 631 14.73 17.54 45.55
N ALA A 632 15.48 16.44 45.48
CA ALA A 632 16.29 16.11 44.31
C ALA A 632 15.45 16.04 43.03
N LYS A 633 14.26 15.41 43.09
CA LYS A 633 13.33 15.37 41.95
C LYS A 633 12.81 16.75 41.56
N MET A 634 12.45 17.58 42.52
CA MET A 634 11.98 18.96 42.24
C MET A 634 13.07 19.81 41.58
N ASP A 635 14.33 19.65 41.99
CA ASP A 635 15.48 20.35 41.40
C ASP A 635 15.76 19.89 39.95
N GLU A 636 15.66 18.58 39.69
CA GLU A 636 15.77 17.99 38.34
C GLU A 636 14.70 18.57 37.40
N ILE A 637 13.44 18.59 37.83
CA ILE A 637 12.31 19.10 37.03
C ILE A 637 12.47 20.60 36.77
N SER A 638 12.82 21.36 37.79
CA SER A 638 13.04 22.81 37.68
C SER A 638 14.12 23.11 36.64
N SER A 639 15.21 22.35 36.66
CA SER A 639 16.31 22.47 35.70
C SER A 639 15.87 22.09 34.28
N ALA A 640 15.16 20.97 34.13
CA ALA A 640 14.65 20.50 32.84
C ALA A 640 13.66 21.50 32.21
N ARG A 641 12.75 22.06 33.00
CA ARG A 641 11.78 23.06 32.54
C ARG A 641 12.44 24.39 32.15
N ARG A 642 13.43 24.86 32.92
CA ARG A 642 14.19 26.09 32.58
C ARG A 642 15.03 25.94 31.30
N ALA A 643 15.44 24.73 30.96
CA ALA A 643 16.16 24.45 29.72
C ALA A 643 15.25 24.53 28.46
N LEU A 644 13.93 24.45 28.63
CA LEU A 644 12.97 24.54 27.52
C LEU A 644 12.64 26.01 27.20
N LYS A 645 12.80 26.39 25.93
CA LYS A 645 12.46 27.74 25.44
C LYS A 645 10.97 28.10 25.61
N ASP A 646 10.08 27.13 25.49
CA ASP A 646 8.62 27.35 25.43
C ASP A 646 7.87 26.81 26.67
N CYS A 647 8.55 26.67 27.81
CA CYS A 647 7.89 26.21 29.03
C CYS A 647 6.89 27.27 29.55
N PRO A 648 5.63 26.89 29.87
CA PRO A 648 4.68 27.80 30.48
C PRO A 648 5.22 28.38 31.79
N LYS A 649 5.21 29.72 31.94
CA LYS A 649 5.73 30.41 33.15
C LYS A 649 5.22 29.80 34.45
N LYS A 650 3.92 29.49 34.52
CA LYS A 650 3.29 28.88 35.70
C LYS A 650 3.94 27.56 36.13
N LEU A 651 4.47 26.76 35.20
CA LEU A 651 5.14 25.49 35.51
C LEU A 651 6.59 25.64 35.94
N LEU A 652 7.25 26.77 35.62
CA LEU A 652 8.60 27.06 36.09
C LEU A 652 8.62 27.31 37.60
N ASP A 653 7.57 27.93 38.12
CA ASP A 653 7.41 28.25 39.55
C ASP A 653 6.73 27.12 40.35
N GLN A 654 6.29 26.05 39.68
CA GLN A 654 5.53 24.94 40.29
C GLN A 654 6.11 23.57 39.89
N PRO A 655 7.34 23.22 40.35
CA PRO A 655 8.01 21.99 39.96
C PRO A 655 7.29 20.72 40.41
N HIS A 656 6.48 20.81 41.47
CA HIS A 656 5.69 19.69 42.01
C HIS A 656 4.42 19.37 41.23
N LYS A 657 4.00 20.23 40.29
CA LYS A 657 2.77 20.04 39.51
C LYS A 657 3.01 19.49 38.12
N PHE A 658 2.08 18.68 37.66
CA PHE A 658 1.92 18.35 36.24
C PHE A 658 1.26 19.53 35.50
N ARG A 659 1.27 19.53 34.16
CA ARG A 659 0.61 20.58 33.37
C ARG A 659 -0.89 20.61 33.62
N GLU A 660 -1.53 19.45 33.58
CA GLU A 660 -2.86 19.21 34.11
C GLU A 660 -2.74 18.46 35.43
N ASN A 661 -3.63 18.76 36.38
CA ASN A 661 -3.55 18.23 37.74
C ASN A 661 -4.90 17.68 38.21
N ASN A 662 -5.54 16.87 37.39
CA ASN A 662 -6.83 16.23 37.69
C ASN A 662 -6.60 14.93 38.47
N ASP A 663 -7.42 14.66 39.46
CA ASP A 663 -7.42 13.39 40.19
C ASP A 663 -8.83 12.93 40.56
N THR A 664 -8.94 11.69 41.01
CA THR A 664 -10.21 11.08 41.43
C THR A 664 -10.51 11.47 42.88
N ASN A 665 -11.72 11.95 43.13
CA ASN A 665 -12.12 12.34 44.48
C ASN A 665 -12.15 11.13 45.43
N ARG A 666 -11.94 11.40 46.73
CA ARG A 666 -11.99 10.36 47.76
C ARG A 666 -13.37 9.70 47.81
N GLY A 667 -13.40 8.36 47.81
CA GLY A 667 -14.65 7.59 47.81
C GLY A 667 -15.34 7.50 46.45
N SER A 668 -14.67 7.97 45.39
CA SER A 668 -15.16 7.95 44.02
C SER A 668 -14.30 7.04 43.13
N GLN A 669 -14.74 6.84 41.90
CA GLN A 669 -14.03 6.09 40.86
C GLN A 669 -14.00 6.88 39.57
N SER A 670 -13.00 6.64 38.75
CA SER A 670 -12.85 7.27 37.43
C SER A 670 -12.61 6.21 36.37
N LEU A 671 -13.30 6.35 35.24
CA LEU A 671 -13.11 5.44 34.11
C LEU A 671 -11.83 5.83 33.37
N ILE A 672 -10.89 4.90 33.21
CA ILE A 672 -9.72 5.06 32.34
C ILE A 672 -9.97 4.43 30.96
N VAL A 673 -9.61 5.19 29.92
CA VAL A 673 -9.69 4.77 28.53
C VAL A 673 -8.30 4.91 27.89
N PRO A 674 -7.60 3.80 27.59
CA PRO A 674 -6.30 3.84 26.92
C PRO A 674 -6.35 4.61 25.60
N SER A 675 -5.35 5.44 25.32
CA SER A 675 -5.28 6.19 24.06
C SER A 675 -4.86 5.33 22.87
N VAL A 676 -4.15 4.22 23.09
CA VAL A 676 -3.73 3.29 22.04
C VAL A 676 -4.10 1.87 22.44
N SER A 677 -4.72 1.13 21.52
CA SER A 677 -4.97 -0.30 21.67
C SER A 677 -4.65 -1.05 20.38
N SER A 678 -4.22 -2.30 20.52
CA SER A 678 -4.00 -3.23 19.39
C SER A 678 -5.29 -3.40 18.59
N GLU A 679 -5.14 -3.36 17.27
CA GLU A 679 -6.19 -3.64 16.30
C GLU A 679 -6.72 -5.07 16.37
N ASN A 680 -5.92 -6.01 16.92
CA ASN A 680 -6.30 -7.41 17.06
C ASN A 680 -7.35 -7.63 18.16
N ARG A 681 -7.58 -6.63 19.02
CA ARG A 681 -8.61 -6.73 20.06
C ARG A 681 -9.98 -6.39 19.48
N GLN A 682 -10.94 -7.27 19.74
CA GLN A 682 -12.33 -7.04 19.37
C GLN A 682 -12.89 -5.81 20.10
N TYR A 683 -12.60 -5.70 21.40
CA TYR A 683 -13.04 -4.62 22.27
C TYR A 683 -11.84 -3.83 22.82
N HIS A 684 -12.02 -2.53 22.97
CA HIS A 684 -11.07 -1.61 23.56
C HIS A 684 -11.12 -1.75 25.09
N PRO A 685 -10.07 -2.26 25.76
CA PRO A 685 -10.13 -2.49 27.19
C PRO A 685 -10.20 -1.17 27.95
N MET A 686 -11.22 -1.05 28.81
CA MET A 686 -11.44 0.08 29.71
C MET A 686 -11.73 -0.45 31.10
N GLY A 687 -11.50 0.36 32.13
CA GLY A 687 -11.73 -0.03 33.52
C GLY A 687 -11.73 1.17 34.45
N PHE A 688 -11.78 0.91 35.75
CA PHE A 688 -11.81 1.94 36.77
C PHE A 688 -10.46 2.10 37.45
N VAL A 689 -10.14 3.34 37.79
CA VAL A 689 -9.07 3.72 38.71
C VAL A 689 -9.69 4.51 39.87
N TYR A 690 -9.01 4.53 41.00
CA TYR A 690 -9.50 5.13 42.25
C TYR A 690 -8.59 6.29 42.70
N ASN A 691 -8.87 6.85 43.87
CA ASN A 691 -8.18 8.02 44.41
C ASN A 691 -6.68 7.81 44.73
N ASP A 692 -6.19 6.58 44.75
CA ASP A 692 -4.77 6.23 44.91
C ASP A 692 -3.97 6.32 43.59
N SER A 693 -4.64 6.67 42.50
CA SER A 693 -4.14 6.51 41.13
C SER A 693 -4.26 7.79 40.32
N ILE A 694 -3.26 8.06 39.47
CA ILE A 694 -3.21 9.21 38.56
C ILE A 694 -3.17 8.72 37.12
N VAL A 695 -4.07 9.25 36.28
CA VAL A 695 -4.12 8.92 34.85
C VAL A 695 -3.23 9.90 34.07
N THR A 696 -2.34 9.40 33.22
CA THR A 696 -1.45 10.24 32.40
C THR A 696 -2.09 10.67 31.07
N ASN A 697 -1.47 11.64 30.40
CA ASN A 697 -1.83 12.09 29.05
C ASN A 697 -1.76 10.99 27.96
N LEU A 698 -1.24 9.80 28.29
CA LEU A 698 -1.29 8.63 27.41
C LEU A 698 -2.61 7.86 27.54
N SER A 699 -3.57 8.34 28.32
CA SER A 699 -4.92 7.80 28.43
C SER A 699 -5.92 8.96 28.58
N PHE A 700 -7.21 8.64 28.45
CA PHE A 700 -8.31 9.53 28.78
C PHE A 700 -8.97 9.05 30.07
N ALA A 701 -9.64 9.97 30.75
CA ALA A 701 -10.37 9.70 31.96
C ALA A 701 -11.75 10.39 31.95
N ILE A 702 -12.73 9.70 32.52
CA ILE A 702 -13.98 10.30 32.98
C ILE A 702 -13.89 10.32 34.50
N TYR A 703 -13.60 11.49 35.06
CA TYR A 703 -13.43 11.64 36.50
C TYR A 703 -14.78 11.58 37.20
N ASP A 704 -14.79 10.96 38.38
CA ASP A 704 -15.93 10.85 39.28
C ASP A 704 -17.24 10.39 38.61
N CYS A 705 -17.15 9.35 37.79
CA CYS A 705 -18.26 8.87 36.99
C CYS A 705 -19.01 7.72 37.66
N GLU A 706 -20.33 7.67 37.44
CA GLU A 706 -21.14 6.49 37.70
C GLU A 706 -20.66 5.30 36.84
N ILE A 707 -20.72 4.08 37.40
CA ILE A 707 -20.07 2.92 36.78
C ILE A 707 -20.79 2.39 35.53
N TRP A 708 -22.10 2.66 35.35
CA TRP A 708 -22.88 2.16 34.20
C TRP A 708 -22.24 2.48 32.84
N ILE A 709 -21.46 3.56 32.77
CA ILE A 709 -20.80 4.02 31.56
C ILE A 709 -19.80 2.99 31.00
N LEU A 710 -19.22 2.14 31.85
CA LEU A 710 -18.27 1.13 31.38
C LEU A 710 -18.94 0.18 30.40
N ALA A 711 -20.09 -0.41 30.75
CA ALA A 711 -20.82 -1.34 29.89
C ALA A 711 -21.13 -0.73 28.52
N LEU A 712 -21.56 0.53 28.47
CA LEU A 712 -21.85 1.22 27.21
C LEU A 712 -20.58 1.42 26.36
N LEU A 713 -19.48 1.87 26.96
CA LEU A 713 -18.26 2.19 26.19
C LEU A 713 -17.42 0.96 25.84
N VAL A 714 -17.54 -0.15 26.57
CA VAL A 714 -16.89 -1.41 26.16
C VAL A 714 -17.72 -2.20 25.15
N SER A 715 -18.97 -1.80 24.87
CA SER A 715 -19.80 -2.44 23.85
C SER A 715 -19.20 -2.38 22.45
N ARG A 716 -19.63 -3.30 21.60
CA ARG A 716 -19.29 -3.35 20.18
C ARG A 716 -19.74 -2.08 19.45
N MET A 717 -20.86 -1.50 19.85
CA MET A 717 -21.37 -0.25 19.26
C MET A 717 -20.34 0.90 19.35
N HIS A 718 -19.84 1.16 20.56
CA HIS A 718 -18.84 2.21 20.77
C HIS A 718 -17.49 1.87 20.14
N ASN A 719 -17.11 0.60 20.17
CA ASN A 719 -15.87 0.14 19.53
C ASN A 719 -15.90 0.34 18.01
N VAL A 720 -17.03 0.01 17.37
CA VAL A 720 -17.24 0.22 15.94
C VAL A 720 -17.21 1.70 15.60
N TRP A 721 -17.84 2.57 16.41
CA TRP A 721 -17.75 4.01 16.24
C TRP A 721 -16.31 4.50 16.34
N SER A 722 -15.62 4.15 17.42
CA SER A 722 -14.23 4.55 17.65
C SER A 722 -13.32 4.15 16.49
N LYS A 723 -13.39 2.90 16.02
CA LYS A 723 -12.58 2.40 14.90
C LYS A 723 -12.87 3.09 13.57
N LEU A 724 -14.08 3.63 13.40
CA LEU A 724 -14.49 4.34 12.18
C LEU A 724 -13.94 5.77 12.13
N VAL A 725 -14.06 6.51 13.24
CA VAL A 725 -13.81 7.97 13.26
C VAL A 725 -12.43 8.34 13.79
N CYS A 726 -11.81 7.49 14.60
CA CYS A 726 -10.48 7.77 15.17
C CYS A 726 -9.37 7.50 14.16
N GLY A 727 -8.19 8.05 14.45
CA GLY A 727 -6.97 7.75 13.71
C GLY A 727 -6.37 6.40 14.13
N GLN A 728 -5.36 5.96 13.39
CA GLN A 728 -4.54 4.81 13.74
C GLN A 728 -3.07 5.21 13.93
N LEU A 729 -2.35 4.46 14.76
CA LEU A 729 -0.89 4.47 14.82
C LEU A 729 -0.39 3.21 14.14
N GLU A 730 0.05 3.36 12.88
CA GLU A 730 0.26 2.25 11.94
C GLU A 730 -1.07 1.53 11.68
N SER A 731 -1.35 0.45 12.41
CA SER A 731 -2.63 -0.26 12.41
C SER A 731 -3.40 -0.13 13.73
N ARG A 732 -2.73 0.28 14.82
CA ARG A 732 -3.31 0.31 16.17
C ARG A 732 -4.32 1.43 16.31
N ASN A 733 -5.49 1.15 16.89
CA ASN A 733 -6.51 2.17 17.09
C ASN A 733 -6.02 3.25 18.06
N ARG A 734 -6.14 4.52 17.69
CA ARG A 734 -5.77 5.65 18.52
C ARG A 734 -7.02 6.42 18.95
N TYR A 735 -7.49 6.10 20.15
CA TYR A 735 -8.68 6.70 20.72
C TYR A 735 -8.56 8.22 20.84
N SER A 736 -9.67 8.93 20.62
CA SER A 736 -9.78 10.38 20.76
C SER A 736 -11.10 10.71 21.43
N ASN A 737 -11.06 11.50 22.51
CA ASN A 737 -12.28 11.99 23.13
C ASN A 737 -13.05 12.92 22.19
N GLU A 738 -12.37 13.79 21.44
CA GLU A 738 -13.01 14.77 20.55
C GLU A 738 -13.66 14.13 19.31
N LEU A 739 -13.11 13.01 18.82
CA LEU A 739 -13.60 12.33 17.61
C LEU A 739 -14.44 11.09 17.87
N ALA A 740 -14.21 10.35 18.96
CA ALA A 740 -15.03 9.19 19.30
C ALA A 740 -16.03 9.56 20.38
N TYR A 741 -15.57 9.88 21.59
CA TYR A 741 -16.47 10.01 22.73
C TYR A 741 -17.48 11.16 22.57
N ASN A 742 -17.01 12.33 22.14
CA ASN A 742 -17.82 13.53 22.04
C ASN A 742 -18.79 13.48 20.85
N THR A 743 -18.46 12.75 19.79
CA THR A 743 -19.30 12.62 18.58
C THR A 743 -20.15 11.35 18.59
N PHE A 744 -19.92 10.44 19.55
CA PHE A 744 -20.67 9.18 19.61
C PHE A 744 -22.16 9.49 19.81
N PRO A 745 -23.07 8.99 18.96
CA PRO A 745 -24.50 9.12 19.20
C PRO A 745 -24.86 8.32 20.46
N PHE A 746 -25.05 9.01 21.60
CA PHE A 746 -25.46 8.33 22.82
C PHE A 746 -26.94 7.94 22.71
N PRO A 747 -27.33 6.75 23.18
CA PRO A 747 -28.74 6.38 23.21
C PRO A 747 -29.44 7.20 24.29
N ARG A 748 -30.77 7.29 24.23
CA ARG A 748 -31.55 7.91 25.31
C ARG A 748 -31.55 6.95 26.51
N LEU A 749 -31.02 7.41 27.63
CA LEU A 749 -30.87 6.59 28.84
C LEU A 749 -31.88 7.02 29.91
N SER A 750 -32.83 6.13 30.23
CA SER A 750 -33.68 6.27 31.42
C SER A 750 -32.92 5.83 32.69
N VAL A 751 -33.51 6.05 33.87
CA VAL A 751 -32.93 5.61 35.14
C VAL A 751 -32.83 4.08 35.18
N GLU A 752 -33.85 3.38 34.70
CA GLU A 752 -33.91 1.92 34.64
C GLU A 752 -32.80 1.36 33.73
N ILE A 753 -32.60 1.96 32.55
CA ILE A 753 -31.53 1.55 31.63
C ILE A 753 -30.15 1.74 32.27
N LYS A 754 -29.93 2.84 33.00
CA LYS A 754 -28.67 3.07 33.71
C LYS A 754 -28.42 2.04 34.80
N GLU A 755 -29.44 1.65 35.56
CA GLU A 755 -29.31 0.59 36.57
C GLU A 755 -29.02 -0.78 35.91
N THR A 756 -29.65 -1.11 34.78
CA THR A 756 -29.31 -2.33 34.05
C THR A 756 -27.86 -2.31 33.52
N LEU A 757 -27.41 -1.20 32.93
CA LEU A 757 -26.01 -1.04 32.50
C LEU A 757 -25.00 -1.12 33.66
N LYS A 758 -25.40 -0.67 34.84
CA LYS A 758 -24.63 -0.78 36.08
C LYS A 758 -24.51 -2.24 36.53
N GLU A 759 -25.59 -3.02 36.45
CA GLU A 759 -25.54 -4.47 36.72
C GLU A 759 -24.62 -5.19 35.73
N TYR A 760 -24.71 -4.89 34.43
CA TYR A 760 -23.77 -5.40 33.42
C TYR A 760 -22.33 -5.01 33.75
N THR A 761 -22.10 -3.79 34.21
CA THR A 761 -20.77 -3.32 34.62
C THR A 761 -20.23 -4.11 35.81
N LEU A 762 -21.02 -4.30 36.86
CA LEU A 762 -20.62 -5.07 38.05
C LEU A 762 -20.29 -6.51 37.70
N ASN A 763 -21.13 -7.15 36.88
CA ASN A 763 -20.91 -8.51 36.40
C ASN A 763 -19.68 -8.61 35.49
N LEU A 764 -19.42 -7.61 34.63
CA LEU A 764 -18.20 -7.57 33.82
C LEU A 764 -16.95 -7.54 34.70
N ILE A 765 -16.96 -6.70 35.74
CA ILE A 765 -15.85 -6.59 36.70
C ILE A 765 -15.66 -7.93 37.41
N LYS A 766 -16.73 -8.53 37.94
CA LYS A 766 -16.70 -9.83 38.61
C LYS A 766 -16.09 -10.93 37.72
N ILE A 767 -16.46 -10.99 36.45
CA ILE A 767 -15.92 -11.97 35.51
C ILE A 767 -14.43 -11.71 35.24
N ARG A 768 -14.01 -10.44 35.13
CA ARG A 768 -12.60 -10.10 34.97
C ARG A 768 -11.77 -10.45 36.20
N GLU A 769 -12.33 -10.31 37.40
CA GLU A 769 -11.67 -10.67 38.68
C GLU A 769 -11.36 -12.16 38.78
N GLU A 770 -12.13 -13.03 38.13
CA GLU A 770 -11.79 -14.47 38.02
C GLU A 770 -10.47 -14.72 37.27
N PHE A 771 -9.97 -13.73 36.52
CA PHE A 771 -8.72 -13.77 35.78
C PHE A 771 -7.73 -12.69 36.25
N CYS A 772 -7.75 -12.32 37.53
CA CYS A 772 -6.94 -11.23 38.10
C CYS A 772 -5.42 -11.35 37.86
N GLU A 773 -4.90 -12.57 37.71
CA GLU A 773 -3.48 -12.85 37.41
C GLU A 773 -3.09 -12.52 35.95
N VAL A 774 -4.06 -12.32 35.05
CA VAL A 774 -3.82 -12.02 33.64
C VAL A 774 -3.98 -10.52 33.39
N PRO A 775 -2.96 -9.83 32.87
CA PRO A 775 -3.08 -8.43 32.48
C PRO A 775 -4.25 -8.18 31.54
N ILE A 776 -5.01 -7.08 31.74
CA ILE A 776 -6.22 -6.81 30.97
C ILE A 776 -5.97 -6.75 29.45
N GLY A 777 -4.80 -6.26 29.04
CA GLY A 777 -4.38 -6.22 27.65
C GLY A 777 -4.24 -7.63 27.04
N ARG A 778 -3.78 -8.61 27.82
CA ARG A 778 -3.68 -10.02 27.41
C ARG A 778 -5.02 -10.74 27.51
N LEU A 779 -5.79 -10.47 28.57
CA LEU A 779 -7.14 -11.00 28.75
C LEU A 779 -8.06 -10.66 27.56
N TYR A 780 -7.89 -9.49 26.95
CA TYR A 780 -8.66 -9.09 25.77
C TYR A 780 -8.05 -9.51 24.43
N SER A 781 -6.78 -9.92 24.41
CA SER A 781 -6.17 -10.55 23.24
C SER A 781 -6.59 -12.02 23.14
N ASP A 782 -6.53 -12.74 24.26
CA ASP A 782 -6.84 -14.17 24.39
C ASP A 782 -8.11 -14.36 25.23
N MET A 783 -9.23 -13.80 24.76
CA MET A 783 -10.45 -13.68 25.55
C MET A 783 -11.06 -15.04 25.93
N PRO A 784 -11.20 -15.37 27.23
CA PRO A 784 -11.84 -16.61 27.67
C PRO A 784 -13.30 -16.67 27.19
N PRO A 785 -13.84 -17.86 26.88
CA PRO A 785 -15.22 -18.00 26.40
C PRO A 785 -16.25 -17.33 27.30
N LYS A 786 -16.07 -17.39 28.63
CA LYS A 786 -16.96 -16.74 29.60
C LYS A 786 -17.01 -15.21 29.42
N LEU A 787 -15.85 -14.56 29.30
CA LEU A 787 -15.76 -13.12 29.08
C LEU A 787 -16.31 -12.73 27.69
N LYS A 788 -16.01 -13.54 26.67
CA LYS A 788 -16.51 -13.33 25.31
C LYS A 788 -18.04 -13.41 25.24
N ASN A 789 -18.63 -14.43 25.86
CA ASN A 789 -20.08 -14.57 25.93
C ASN A 789 -20.73 -13.43 26.70
N PHE A 790 -20.07 -12.94 27.76
CA PHE A 790 -20.59 -11.81 28.52
C PHE A 790 -20.54 -10.49 27.73
N HIS A 791 -19.49 -10.25 26.94
CA HIS A 791 -19.49 -9.12 25.99
C HIS A 791 -20.61 -9.24 24.96
N ALA A 792 -20.90 -10.44 24.46
CA ALA A 792 -22.02 -10.64 23.55
C ALA A 792 -23.37 -10.26 24.18
N GLN A 793 -23.57 -10.51 25.48
CA GLN A 793 -24.77 -10.07 26.21
C GLN A 793 -24.82 -8.54 26.37
N ILE A 794 -23.68 -7.91 26.66
CA ILE A 794 -23.58 -6.44 26.69
C ILE A 794 -23.93 -5.87 25.31
N ASP A 795 -23.40 -6.48 24.24
CA ASP A 795 -23.64 -6.05 22.87
C ASP A 795 -25.11 -6.17 22.50
N GLU A 796 -25.75 -7.31 22.80
CA GLU A 796 -27.17 -7.54 22.54
C GLU A 796 -28.04 -6.50 23.26
N TYR A 797 -27.76 -6.25 24.55
CA TYR A 797 -28.49 -5.26 25.32
C TYR A 797 -28.25 -3.84 24.78
N VAL A 798 -27.00 -3.45 24.54
CA VAL A 798 -26.67 -2.12 24.03
C VAL A 798 -27.25 -1.92 22.64
N ASP A 799 -27.15 -2.89 21.72
CA ASP A 799 -27.74 -2.81 20.38
C ASP A 799 -29.25 -2.57 20.43
N SER A 800 -29.96 -3.20 21.39
CA SER A 800 -31.40 -2.98 21.60
C SER A 800 -31.76 -1.54 22.02
N LEU A 801 -30.81 -0.78 22.59
CA LEU A 801 -31.00 0.64 22.90
C LEU A 801 -30.98 1.53 21.66
N TYR A 802 -30.47 1.03 20.54
CA TYR A 802 -30.31 1.75 19.27
C TYR A 802 -31.32 1.33 18.21
N SER A 803 -31.69 0.05 18.18
CA SER A 803 -32.56 -0.52 17.15
C SER A 803 -33.43 -1.62 17.73
N ASN A 804 -34.71 -1.64 17.32
CA ASN A 804 -35.60 -2.77 17.59
C ASN A 804 -35.26 -3.98 16.71
N ASP A 805 -34.66 -3.74 15.54
CA ASP A 805 -34.22 -4.79 14.63
C ASP A 805 -32.81 -5.27 15.01
N PRO A 806 -32.53 -6.59 14.92
CA PRO A 806 -31.21 -7.14 15.24
C PRO A 806 -30.10 -6.58 14.33
N LEU A 807 -28.96 -6.24 14.93
CA LEU A 807 -27.76 -5.77 14.22
C LEU A 807 -26.75 -6.91 14.03
N PHE A 808 -26.77 -7.54 12.85
CA PHE A 808 -25.99 -8.75 12.58
C PHE A 808 -24.50 -8.48 12.32
N SER A 809 -24.14 -7.27 11.86
CA SER A 809 -22.76 -6.96 11.46
C SER A 809 -22.24 -5.62 11.98
N ASP A 810 -20.91 -5.44 11.94
CA ASP A 810 -20.29 -4.13 12.21
C ASP A 810 -20.68 -3.10 11.14
N TYR A 811 -21.05 -3.55 9.95
CA TYR A 811 -21.53 -2.67 8.89
C TYR A 811 -22.88 -2.04 9.26
N ASP A 812 -23.83 -2.84 9.75
CA ASP A 812 -25.15 -2.36 10.18
C ASP A 812 -25.01 -1.33 11.31
N ARG A 813 -24.15 -1.63 12.29
CA ARG A 813 -23.83 -0.71 13.39
C ARG A 813 -23.25 0.61 12.89
N ARG A 814 -22.28 0.59 11.96
CA ARG A 814 -21.70 1.82 11.40
C ARG A 814 -22.73 2.66 10.66
N ALA A 815 -23.55 2.03 9.83
CA ALA A 815 -24.57 2.71 9.04
C ALA A 815 -25.60 3.40 9.95
N LEU A 816 -26.08 2.69 10.98
CA LEU A 816 -27.00 3.23 11.97
C LEU A 816 -26.38 4.42 12.74
N LEU A 817 -25.17 4.24 13.28
CA LEU A 817 -24.50 5.29 14.05
C LEU A 817 -24.25 6.55 13.24
N ILE A 818 -23.88 6.42 11.96
CA ILE A 818 -23.71 7.59 11.10
C ILE A 818 -25.02 8.31 10.83
N SER A 819 -26.10 7.56 10.56
CA SER A 819 -27.42 8.16 10.38
C SER A 819 -27.87 8.93 11.63
N MET A 820 -27.60 8.37 12.82
CA MET A 820 -27.90 9.05 14.09
C MET A 820 -27.01 10.26 14.35
N TYR A 821 -25.72 10.17 14.03
CA TYR A 821 -24.80 11.31 14.12
C TYR A 821 -25.26 12.45 13.21
N GLU A 822 -25.58 12.15 11.96
CA GLU A 822 -26.10 13.12 10.98
C GLU A 822 -27.39 13.78 11.47
N SER A 823 -28.30 12.99 12.04
CA SER A 823 -29.54 13.52 12.64
C SER A 823 -29.27 14.40 13.86
N SER A 824 -28.18 14.18 14.60
CA SER A 824 -27.83 14.94 15.81
C SER A 824 -27.15 16.28 15.52
N ILE A 825 -26.55 16.44 14.33
CA ILE A 825 -25.84 17.67 13.92
C ILE A 825 -26.69 18.59 13.04
N ASN A 826 -27.79 18.09 12.45
CA ASN A 826 -28.69 18.84 11.59
C ASN A 826 -29.90 19.45 12.34
N VAL A 827 -29.88 19.42 13.68
CA VAL A 827 -30.83 20.07 14.60
C VAL A 827 -30.19 21.33 15.14
#